data_AF-A0AAN6IQY0-F1
#
_entry.id   AF-A0AAN6IQY0-F1
#
_cell.length_a   1.000
_cell.length_b   1.000
_cell.length_c   1.000
_cell.angle_alpha   90.00
_cell.angle_beta   90.00
_cell.angle_gamma   90.00
#
_symmetry.space_group_name_H-M   'P 1'
#
loop_
_entity.id
_entity.type
_entity.pdbx_description
1 polymer ?
#
loop_
_entity_poly.entity_id
_entity_poly.type
_entity_poly.pdbx_seq_one_letter_code
_entity_poly.pdbx_strand_id
1 'polypeptide(L)'
;MAGSHYIPLGPFDYSQTTPNPEAQQPSYFSSTIRNPAYDPIPYLHSPDDGTYSTQNQPLRYQQWEMSGGQPGDTSYRGFDGNGPGLRPAGRNASSRSSIWSANKGFSVSHFNVPAAASPWEHELSEKHGAALPPSSTVRYFDRRRQRARLLFNSSFQWTITALICAAMAGSMYGFSKLIGMSSTIKHIFNALITGFSLCLGLNLSSSLTGYAQMMRWRFLASGYRTLQDFELVMNCDSQSHTLRLLWAGRTRGKWYPNKTQLVALLWLLVNLGLQVSTALVGLTYSINVSSEYVRLTYGNVSISDVTYIGNQETVALYRDDPESAPSVLAQTAVANQWGVTGQDYSVVNTTFDDDNGKQQVVYTNADESMYWYRFIDRSPLAFSQSTATSRTVNVTASCESFEVTYGGYGGFQSNDSDLMWGVVWVDNQGNSNSWWIEDVATGATTWMGNMSSDCGERCAQIYALQTADNMTNDVPEPRFWSCLVNVSPVDNVHEYINPSQYQIPDLQATILAGSIGWSGVVTRGDLPMANLQVVRYPADSQWSPPGNISSDDMARLVMKFTTGAISALDTDGPRLNVTGYGPAPAQILQVQWKYAAAVLGGIPTAQAVVLLAVVLFANKAIIKDTSHLSMARLLRPIVDKLGDTGCLLTGDEIAERLGNYRVIYGVRGSGRQGVPPVGVGDDGTIRHVDIIDEAEGLGYRRGGMPEGRYDGLHPAPCGDEQARLLVREQEPSAEVDRPQGQDRWSHPDRKGRRMSV
;
A
#
# COMPACT_ATOMS: atom_id res chain seq x y z
N MET A 1 9.83 -13.73 19.70
CA MET A 1 9.18 -15.01 19.34
C MET A 1 7.76 -14.70 18.92
N ALA A 2 7.44 -14.91 17.65
CA ALA A 2 6.19 -14.47 17.05
C ALA A 2 5.22 -15.66 16.97
N GLY A 3 4.22 -15.68 17.84
CA GLY A 3 3.00 -16.43 17.54
C GLY A 3 2.29 -15.68 16.42
N SER A 4 1.92 -16.36 15.33
CA SER A 4 1.20 -15.69 14.27
C SER A 4 -0.22 -15.39 14.76
N HIS A 5 -0.62 -14.12 14.68
CA HIS A 5 -1.98 -13.72 15.03
C HIS A 5 -2.91 -14.04 13.85
N TYR A 6 -3.99 -14.76 14.13
CA TYR A 6 -5.05 -15.06 13.16
C TYR A 6 -5.92 -13.81 12.92
N ILE A 7 -6.41 -13.68 11.68
CA ILE A 7 -7.40 -12.67 11.28
C ILE A 7 -8.77 -13.35 11.29
N PRO A 8 -9.70 -12.98 12.19
CA PRO A 8 -11.09 -13.41 12.09
C PRO A 8 -11.63 -12.99 10.73
N LEU A 9 -12.10 -13.96 9.94
CA LEU A 9 -12.81 -13.69 8.70
C LEU A 9 -14.00 -12.76 9.02
N GLY A 10 -14.00 -11.56 8.44
CA GLY A 10 -15.09 -10.60 8.62
C GLY A 10 -16.41 -11.14 8.07
N PRO A 11 -17.55 -10.54 8.44
CA PRO A 11 -18.90 -11.07 8.17
C PRO A 11 -19.32 -11.12 6.69
N PHE A 12 -18.42 -10.85 5.75
CA PHE A 12 -18.69 -10.89 4.31
C PHE A 12 -18.27 -12.21 3.62
N ASP A 13 -17.60 -13.14 4.31
CA ASP A 13 -17.20 -14.44 3.74
C ASP A 13 -18.17 -15.59 4.03
N TYR A 14 -19.27 -15.34 4.74
CA TYR A 14 -20.40 -16.29 4.85
C TYR A 14 -21.30 -16.20 3.62
N SER A 15 -20.80 -16.61 2.45
CA SER A 15 -21.68 -17.05 1.37
C SER A 15 -21.43 -18.52 1.10
N GLN A 16 -22.41 -19.34 1.47
CA GLN A 16 -22.47 -20.76 1.20
C GLN A 16 -22.14 -21.01 -0.28
N THR A 17 -21.06 -21.73 -0.56
CA THR A 17 -20.82 -22.33 -1.86
C THR A 17 -20.93 -23.84 -1.69
N THR A 18 -22.06 -24.37 -2.12
CA THR A 18 -22.28 -25.80 -2.34
C THR A 18 -21.30 -26.32 -3.40
N PRO A 19 -20.81 -27.56 -3.27
CA PRO A 19 -19.86 -28.13 -4.22
C PRO A 19 -20.59 -28.54 -5.50
N ASN A 20 -20.15 -28.03 -6.65
CA ASN A 20 -20.48 -28.61 -7.95
C ASN A 20 -19.21 -29.21 -8.56
N PRO A 21 -19.21 -30.49 -8.98
CA PRO A 21 -18.02 -31.16 -9.49
C PRO A 21 -17.94 -30.96 -10.99
N GLU A 22 -17.13 -30.02 -11.46
CA GLU A 22 -16.71 -30.02 -12.87
C GLU A 22 -15.28 -29.54 -13.01
N ALA A 23 -14.47 -30.42 -13.57
CA ALA A 23 -13.04 -30.33 -13.69
C ALA A 23 -12.59 -29.21 -14.63
N GLN A 24 -11.58 -28.45 -14.22
CA GLN A 24 -10.62 -27.85 -15.16
C GLN A 24 -9.20 -28.09 -14.65
N GLN A 25 -8.46 -28.85 -15.46
CA GLN A 25 -7.04 -29.18 -15.28
C GLN A 25 -6.18 -27.92 -15.17
N PRO A 26 -5.13 -27.93 -14.33
CA PRO A 26 -4.10 -26.90 -14.38
C PRO A 26 -3.17 -27.14 -15.58
N SER A 27 -2.86 -26.05 -16.28
CA SER A 27 -1.88 -25.97 -17.35
C SER A 27 -0.48 -26.30 -16.83
N TYR A 28 0.13 -27.32 -17.44
CA TYR A 28 1.54 -27.67 -17.29
C TYR A 28 2.43 -26.51 -17.76
N PHE A 29 3.22 -25.94 -16.86
CA PHE A 29 4.47 -25.28 -17.24
C PHE A 29 5.63 -26.24 -16.98
N SER A 30 6.10 -26.84 -18.06
CA SER A 30 7.35 -27.60 -18.13
C SER A 30 8.52 -26.66 -17.87
N SER A 31 9.26 -26.91 -16.79
CA SER A 31 10.66 -26.50 -16.69
C SER A 31 11.46 -27.74 -16.28
N THR A 32 12.02 -28.40 -17.29
CA THR A 32 13.10 -29.38 -17.13
C THR A 32 14.28 -28.71 -16.44
N ILE A 33 14.47 -28.96 -15.16
CA ILE A 33 15.76 -28.79 -14.49
C ILE A 33 16.27 -30.18 -14.12
N ARG A 34 17.47 -30.45 -14.63
CA ARG A 34 18.20 -31.71 -14.63
C ARG A 34 18.70 -32.00 -13.20
N ASN A 35 18.50 -33.23 -12.71
CA ASN A 35 19.08 -33.74 -11.46
C ASN A 35 20.60 -33.47 -11.39
N PRO A 36 21.16 -33.05 -10.24
CA PRO A 36 22.51 -33.39 -9.89
C PRO A 36 22.50 -34.69 -9.07
N ALA A 37 23.10 -35.72 -9.65
CA ALA A 37 23.49 -36.91 -8.94
C ALA A 37 24.58 -36.57 -7.91
N TYR A 38 24.52 -37.30 -6.81
CA TYR A 38 25.60 -37.62 -5.88
C TYR A 38 26.95 -37.78 -6.60
N ASP A 39 28.04 -37.24 -6.04
CA ASP A 39 29.28 -38.00 -5.82
C ASP A 39 30.37 -37.21 -5.05
N PRO A 40 31.32 -37.92 -4.41
CA PRO A 40 31.95 -37.50 -3.16
C PRO A 40 33.27 -36.72 -3.34
N ILE A 41 33.71 -36.12 -2.23
CA ILE A 41 34.98 -35.41 -2.05
C ILE A 41 36.17 -36.32 -2.38
N PRO A 42 37.22 -35.79 -3.05
CA PRO A 42 38.57 -36.22 -2.72
C PRO A 42 39.62 -35.11 -2.64
N TYR A 43 40.74 -35.55 -2.07
CA TYR A 43 41.86 -34.84 -1.47
C TYR A 43 42.81 -34.11 -2.45
N LEU A 44 43.51 -33.14 -1.85
CA LEU A 44 44.85 -32.59 -2.14
C LEU A 44 45.69 -33.26 -3.25
N HIS A 45 46.06 -32.50 -4.28
CA HIS A 45 47.44 -32.35 -4.76
C HIS A 45 47.58 -31.20 -5.78
N SER A 46 48.76 -30.58 -5.78
CA SER A 46 49.28 -29.55 -6.71
C SER A 46 50.60 -30.10 -7.27
N PRO A 47 51.31 -29.51 -8.26
CA PRO A 47 50.96 -28.51 -9.29
C PRO A 47 51.38 -28.97 -10.72
N ASP A 48 51.11 -28.15 -11.76
CA ASP A 48 52.03 -27.74 -12.84
C ASP A 48 51.40 -27.53 -14.23
N ASP A 49 51.91 -26.47 -14.89
CA ASP A 49 51.83 -26.04 -16.30
C ASP A 49 50.45 -25.75 -16.92
N GLY A 50 50.21 -24.68 -17.68
CA GLY A 50 51.09 -23.76 -18.39
C GLY A 50 50.39 -23.35 -19.69
N THR A 51 50.45 -22.05 -20.02
CA THR A 51 50.26 -21.42 -21.35
C THR A 51 48.86 -21.09 -21.93
N TYR A 52 48.65 -19.77 -22.03
CA TYR A 52 48.14 -18.94 -23.15
C TYR A 52 47.10 -19.49 -24.16
N SER A 53 45.99 -18.75 -24.34
CA SER A 53 45.82 -17.86 -25.52
C SER A 53 44.49 -17.09 -25.53
N THR A 54 44.60 -15.83 -25.95
CA THR A 54 43.54 -14.90 -26.34
C THR A 54 43.05 -15.18 -27.76
N GLN A 55 41.73 -15.12 -28.02
CA GLN A 55 41.26 -14.74 -29.36
C GLN A 55 39.87 -14.09 -29.36
N ASN A 56 39.85 -12.85 -29.84
CA ASN A 56 38.70 -12.06 -30.26
C ASN A 56 37.96 -12.72 -31.43
N GLN A 57 36.62 -12.64 -31.48
CA GLN A 57 35.84 -12.62 -32.73
C GLN A 57 34.49 -11.87 -32.56
N PRO A 58 33.90 -11.37 -33.68
CA PRO A 58 33.19 -10.09 -33.74
C PRO A 58 31.64 -10.17 -33.80
N LEU A 59 31.01 -9.01 -33.57
CA LEU A 59 29.60 -8.71 -33.79
C LEU A 59 29.20 -8.83 -35.28
N ARG A 60 28.09 -9.53 -35.56
CA ARG A 60 27.44 -9.54 -36.88
C ARG A 60 25.93 -9.34 -36.74
N TYR A 61 25.45 -8.28 -37.39
CA TYR A 61 24.06 -7.93 -37.65
C TYR A 61 23.40 -8.96 -38.59
N GLN A 62 22.11 -9.26 -38.41
CA GLN A 62 21.31 -9.96 -39.41
C GLN A 62 20.07 -9.14 -39.80
N GLN A 63 19.94 -9.02 -41.11
CA GLN A 63 19.04 -8.22 -41.93
C GLN A 63 18.00 -9.16 -42.53
N TRP A 64 16.75 -8.69 -42.65
CA TRP A 64 15.65 -9.44 -43.28
C TRP A 64 15.48 -8.99 -44.73
N GLU A 65 15.48 -9.95 -45.67
CA GLU A 65 15.17 -9.73 -47.09
C GLU A 65 13.74 -10.19 -47.42
N MET A 66 13.08 -9.39 -48.26
CA MET A 66 11.78 -9.63 -48.90
C MET A 66 11.97 -10.20 -50.31
N SER A 67 10.95 -10.90 -50.83
CA SER A 67 10.58 -10.93 -52.25
C SER A 67 9.16 -11.49 -52.37
N GLY A 68 8.23 -11.02 -53.20
CA GLY A 68 8.23 -10.01 -54.25
C GLY A 68 6.88 -10.04 -54.97
N GLY A 69 6.55 -9.00 -55.77
CA GLY A 69 5.49 -9.08 -56.80
C GLY A 69 4.48 -7.92 -56.84
N GLN A 70 4.86 -6.82 -57.49
CA GLN A 70 3.97 -5.84 -58.16
C GLN A 70 3.73 -6.27 -59.64
N PRO A 71 2.93 -5.61 -60.52
CA PRO A 71 2.37 -4.24 -60.44
C PRO A 71 0.90 -4.09 -60.94
N GLY A 72 0.33 -2.86 -60.85
CA GLY A 72 -0.72 -2.43 -61.80
C GLY A 72 -1.83 -1.50 -61.31
N ASP A 73 -1.58 -0.20 -61.49
CA ASP A 73 -2.50 0.87 -61.90
C ASP A 73 -3.69 1.41 -61.08
N THR A 74 -3.69 2.74 -61.12
CA THR A 74 -4.61 3.79 -60.66
C THR A 74 -6.04 3.72 -61.22
N SER A 75 -7.04 4.13 -60.43
CA SER A 75 -7.80 5.39 -60.66
C SER A 75 -9.06 5.51 -59.79
N TYR A 76 -9.39 6.76 -59.49
CA TYR A 76 -10.49 7.26 -58.68
C TYR A 76 -11.73 7.52 -59.58
N ARG A 77 -12.91 7.02 -59.21
CA ARG A 77 -14.28 7.43 -59.60
C ARG A 77 -15.23 6.84 -58.55
N GLY A 78 -16.31 7.44 -58.07
CA GLY A 78 -17.15 8.56 -58.47
C GLY A 78 -18.51 8.28 -57.83
N PHE A 79 -19.18 9.31 -57.33
CA PHE A 79 -20.54 9.28 -56.78
C PHE A 79 -21.54 8.79 -57.84
N ASP A 80 -22.54 7.98 -57.47
CA ASP A 80 -23.94 8.08 -57.95
C ASP A 80 -24.87 7.10 -57.19
N GLY A 81 -26.09 7.56 -56.91
CA GLY A 81 -27.08 6.86 -56.08
C GLY A 81 -28.16 6.10 -56.86
N ASN A 82 -28.77 5.13 -56.18
CA ASN A 82 -30.22 4.83 -56.15
C ASN A 82 -30.46 3.56 -55.32
N GLY A 83 -31.56 3.52 -54.54
CA GLY A 83 -31.90 2.52 -53.50
C GLY A 83 -32.25 1.09 -53.99
N PRO A 84 -33.03 0.25 -53.24
CA PRO A 84 -34.02 0.61 -52.21
C PRO A 84 -33.88 -0.16 -50.87
N GLY A 85 -34.72 0.23 -49.91
CA GLY A 85 -34.58 -0.07 -48.49
C GLY A 85 -35.01 -1.45 -48.00
N LEU A 86 -34.56 -1.74 -46.78
CA LEU A 86 -35.06 -2.79 -45.91
C LEU A 86 -35.16 -2.22 -44.48
N ARG A 87 -36.37 -2.34 -43.93
CA ARG A 87 -36.76 -1.98 -42.56
C ARG A 87 -36.05 -2.87 -41.54
N PRO A 88 -35.67 -2.37 -40.35
CA PRO A 88 -35.51 -3.23 -39.19
C PRO A 88 -36.81 -3.28 -38.37
N ALA A 89 -37.16 -4.50 -37.98
CA ALA A 89 -38.23 -4.84 -37.07
C ALA A 89 -37.98 -4.25 -35.68
N GLY A 90 -39.06 -3.80 -35.03
CA GLY A 90 -39.03 -3.34 -33.65
C GLY A 90 -39.16 -4.49 -32.64
N ARG A 91 -38.56 -4.29 -31.46
CA ARG A 91 -39.17 -4.64 -30.16
C ARG A 91 -38.43 -3.97 -28.99
N ASN A 92 -39.11 -2.97 -28.45
CA ASN A 92 -39.31 -2.57 -27.05
C ASN A 92 -38.22 -2.84 -26.00
N ALA A 93 -37.72 -1.76 -25.40
CA ALA A 93 -37.61 -1.64 -23.95
C ALA A 93 -37.91 -0.19 -23.52
N SER A 94 -38.81 -0.07 -22.56
CA SER A 94 -39.43 1.13 -22.02
C SER A 94 -38.47 2.10 -21.33
N SER A 95 -38.58 3.39 -21.64
CA SER A 95 -38.07 4.49 -20.82
C SER A 95 -39.17 5.53 -20.65
N ARG A 96 -39.64 5.67 -19.40
CA ARG A 96 -40.47 6.80 -18.95
C ARG A 96 -39.55 8.01 -18.75
N SER A 97 -39.74 9.05 -19.53
CA SER A 97 -39.71 10.45 -19.06
C SER A 97 -40.07 11.38 -20.23
N SER A 98 -41.36 11.62 -20.39
CA SER A 98 -41.87 12.76 -21.15
C SER A 98 -41.72 14.01 -20.28
N ILE A 99 -40.90 14.94 -20.71
CA ILE A 99 -41.04 16.41 -20.71
C ILE A 99 -39.88 16.87 -21.62
N TRP A 100 -40.04 18.01 -22.29
CA TRP A 100 -39.14 18.61 -23.30
C TRP A 100 -39.52 18.29 -24.76
N SER A 101 -40.70 18.76 -25.14
CA SER A 101 -40.94 19.28 -26.49
C SER A 101 -41.31 20.76 -26.38
N ALA A 102 -40.33 21.66 -26.52
CA ALA A 102 -40.57 23.06 -26.86
C ALA A 102 -39.33 23.70 -27.48
N ASN A 103 -39.47 23.99 -28.78
CA ASN A 103 -38.89 25.10 -29.53
C ASN A 103 -37.42 25.04 -29.99
N LYS A 104 -37.33 24.78 -31.30
CA LYS A 104 -36.38 25.27 -32.30
C LYS A 104 -35.70 26.59 -31.93
N GLY A 105 -34.39 26.61 -32.21
CA GLY A 105 -33.58 27.82 -32.37
C GLY A 105 -32.50 27.94 -31.31
N PHE A 106 -31.45 27.10 -31.38
CA PHE A 106 -30.27 27.32 -30.57
C PHE A 106 -29.01 27.02 -31.38
N SER A 107 -28.29 28.10 -31.73
CA SER A 107 -26.95 28.03 -32.30
C SER A 107 -26.01 27.37 -31.31
N VAL A 108 -25.00 26.69 -31.86
CA VAL A 108 -23.92 26.03 -31.12
C VAL A 108 -23.06 27.10 -30.42
N SER A 109 -23.43 27.55 -29.21
CA SER A 109 -22.59 28.48 -28.43
C SER A 109 -22.74 28.43 -26.90
N HIS A 110 -23.42 27.44 -26.32
CA HIS A 110 -23.51 27.33 -24.85
C HIS A 110 -23.21 25.93 -24.31
N PHE A 111 -22.11 25.31 -24.76
CA PHE A 111 -21.37 24.46 -23.85
C PHE A 111 -20.40 25.36 -23.08
N ASN A 112 -20.91 26.04 -22.05
CA ASN A 112 -20.04 26.74 -21.11
C ASN A 112 -19.30 25.66 -20.33
N VAL A 113 -18.07 25.37 -20.77
CA VAL A 113 -17.05 24.81 -19.89
C VAL A 113 -17.10 25.67 -18.62
N PRO A 114 -17.30 25.11 -17.42
CA PRO A 114 -17.34 25.92 -16.21
C PRO A 114 -16.10 26.79 -16.21
N ALA A 115 -16.20 28.08 -15.90
CA ALA A 115 -15.07 29.02 -15.88
C ALA A 115 -13.85 28.54 -15.03
N ALA A 116 -14.07 27.50 -14.23
CA ALA A 116 -13.06 26.70 -13.53
C ALA A 116 -12.12 25.88 -14.43
N ALA A 117 -12.49 25.54 -15.66
CA ALA A 117 -11.70 24.75 -16.61
C ALA A 117 -10.95 25.60 -17.66
N SER A 118 -11.26 26.89 -17.79
CA SER A 118 -10.45 27.90 -18.52
C SER A 118 -10.13 29.17 -17.68
N PRO A 119 -9.44 29.05 -16.52
CA PRO A 119 -9.00 30.17 -15.67
C PRO A 119 -8.40 31.41 -16.35
N TRP A 120 -7.85 31.24 -17.55
CA TRP A 120 -7.08 32.20 -18.33
C TRP A 120 -7.90 32.96 -19.39
N GLU A 121 -9.17 32.62 -19.62
CA GLU A 121 -10.03 33.37 -20.55
C GLU A 121 -10.50 34.69 -19.91
N HIS A 122 -10.39 35.78 -20.66
CA HIS A 122 -10.59 37.14 -20.13
C HIS A 122 -11.93 37.73 -20.52
N GLU A 123 -12.85 37.83 -19.56
CA GLU A 123 -13.80 38.93 -19.55
C GLU A 123 -13.21 40.09 -18.73
N LEU A 124 -12.72 41.12 -19.42
CA LEU A 124 -12.31 42.36 -18.76
C LEU A 124 -13.57 43.04 -18.20
N SER A 125 -13.78 42.87 -16.89
CA SER A 125 -14.98 43.37 -16.20
C SER A 125 -14.83 44.85 -15.86
N GLU A 126 -15.91 45.60 -16.08
CA GLU A 126 -16.04 46.99 -15.71
C GLU A 126 -15.84 47.20 -14.19
N LYS A 127 -15.28 48.35 -13.82
CA LYS A 127 -15.14 48.76 -12.41
C LYS A 127 -16.52 49.22 -11.91
N HIS A 128 -17.11 48.48 -10.96
CA HIS A 128 -18.36 48.90 -10.32
C HIS A 128 -18.16 50.29 -9.67
N GLY A 129 -19.00 51.25 -10.06
CA GLY A 129 -18.95 52.64 -9.57
C GLY A 129 -18.07 53.61 -10.39
N ALA A 130 -17.51 53.20 -11.53
CA ALA A 130 -16.83 54.11 -12.45
C ALA A 130 -17.82 54.72 -13.48
N ALA A 131 -17.52 55.92 -13.99
CA ALA A 131 -18.30 56.54 -15.07
C ALA A 131 -18.42 55.59 -16.28
N LEU A 132 -19.61 55.55 -16.91
CA LEU A 132 -19.95 54.69 -18.05
C LEU A 132 -18.82 54.69 -19.11
N PRO A 133 -18.49 53.53 -19.70
CA PRO A 133 -17.46 53.45 -20.72
C PRO A 133 -17.89 54.22 -21.98
N PRO A 134 -16.95 54.86 -22.70
CA PRO A 134 -17.27 55.62 -23.92
C PRO A 134 -17.65 54.73 -25.12
N SER A 135 -17.33 53.43 -25.07
CA SER A 135 -17.71 52.43 -26.08
C SER A 135 -17.82 51.03 -25.45
N SER A 136 -18.53 50.10 -26.09
CA SER A 136 -18.64 48.71 -25.65
C SER A 136 -17.34 47.89 -25.77
N THR A 137 -16.32 48.46 -26.43
CA THR A 137 -15.00 47.83 -26.64
C THR A 137 -13.96 48.27 -25.61
N VAL A 138 -14.19 49.38 -24.89
CA VAL A 138 -13.27 49.86 -23.85
C VAL A 138 -13.30 48.95 -22.64
N ARG A 139 -12.12 48.55 -22.17
CA ARG A 139 -11.96 47.67 -21.01
C ARG A 139 -10.99 48.27 -19.99
N TYR A 140 -11.25 48.02 -18.69
CA TYR A 140 -10.40 48.54 -17.60
C TYR A 140 -9.45 47.46 -17.06
N PHE A 141 -8.18 47.83 -16.88
CA PHE A 141 -7.14 46.97 -16.34
C PHE A 141 -6.73 47.39 -14.93
N ASP A 142 -6.84 46.45 -13.99
CA ASP A 142 -6.43 46.59 -12.58
C ASP A 142 -5.56 45.39 -12.18
N ARG A 143 -4.33 45.66 -11.69
CA ARG A 143 -3.38 44.62 -11.30
C ARG A 143 -3.86 43.83 -10.08
N ARG A 144 -4.51 44.47 -9.10
CA ARG A 144 -4.97 43.78 -7.89
C ARG A 144 -6.09 42.79 -8.21
N ARG A 145 -7.05 43.23 -9.02
CA ARG A 145 -8.18 42.41 -9.46
C ARG A 145 -7.75 41.27 -10.38
N GLN A 146 -6.80 41.53 -11.28
CA GLN A 146 -6.19 40.49 -12.11
C GLN A 146 -5.47 39.45 -11.24
N ARG A 147 -4.62 39.87 -10.30
CA ARG A 147 -3.91 38.96 -9.38
C ARG A 147 -4.87 38.08 -8.57
N ALA A 148 -5.91 38.66 -7.97
CA ALA A 148 -6.88 37.91 -7.18
C ALA A 148 -7.63 36.88 -8.02
N ARG A 149 -8.03 37.24 -9.25
CA ARG A 149 -8.71 36.34 -10.18
C ARG A 149 -7.81 35.19 -10.65
N LEU A 150 -6.59 35.49 -11.07
CA LEU A 150 -5.62 34.48 -11.50
C LEU A 150 -5.31 33.49 -10.38
N LEU A 151 -5.17 34.00 -9.15
CA LEU A 151 -4.94 33.18 -7.97
C LEU A 151 -6.15 32.30 -7.66
N PHE A 152 -7.37 32.85 -7.66
CA PHE A 152 -8.58 32.07 -7.39
C PHE A 152 -8.81 30.97 -8.43
N ASN A 153 -8.80 31.31 -9.71
CA ASN A 153 -9.09 30.35 -10.79
C ASN A 153 -8.00 29.27 -10.88
N SER A 154 -6.72 29.62 -10.72
CA SER A 154 -5.62 28.65 -10.77
C SER A 154 -5.48 27.83 -9.49
N SER A 155 -5.95 28.37 -8.35
CA SER A 155 -5.99 27.62 -7.08
C SER A 155 -6.96 26.45 -7.15
N PHE A 156 -7.99 26.47 -8.00
CA PHE A 156 -8.90 25.34 -8.17
C PHE A 156 -8.17 24.09 -8.69
N GLN A 157 -7.33 24.22 -9.71
CA GLN A 157 -6.53 23.11 -10.24
C GLN A 157 -5.52 22.58 -9.20
N TRP A 158 -4.97 23.47 -8.38
CA TRP A 158 -4.15 23.10 -7.24
C TRP A 158 -4.96 22.33 -6.18
N THR A 159 -6.18 22.76 -5.85
CA THR A 159 -7.03 22.03 -4.89
C THR A 159 -7.40 20.63 -5.37
N ILE A 160 -7.62 20.43 -6.69
CA ILE A 160 -7.83 19.10 -7.27
C ILE A 160 -6.58 18.24 -7.08
N THR A 161 -5.39 18.80 -7.31
CA THR A 161 -4.12 18.08 -7.11
C THR A 161 -3.95 17.65 -5.66
N ALA A 162 -4.23 18.56 -4.72
CA ALA A 162 -4.18 18.28 -3.29
C ALA A 162 -5.20 17.20 -2.89
N LEU A 163 -6.43 17.24 -3.44
CA LEU A 163 -7.46 16.25 -3.20
C LEU A 163 -7.05 14.86 -3.71
N ILE A 164 -6.48 14.76 -4.93
CA ILE A 164 -6.02 13.48 -5.47
C ILE A 164 -4.85 12.94 -4.62
N CYS A 165 -3.89 13.79 -4.22
CA CYS A 165 -2.80 13.37 -3.33
C CYS A 165 -3.32 12.89 -1.97
N ALA A 166 -4.33 13.57 -1.41
CA ALA A 166 -4.98 13.16 -0.16
C ALA A 166 -5.75 11.85 -0.33
N ALA A 167 -6.44 11.63 -1.46
CA ALA A 167 -7.13 10.38 -1.76
C ALA A 167 -6.15 9.21 -1.90
N MET A 168 -4.98 9.43 -2.51
CA MET A 168 -3.90 8.43 -2.57
C MET A 168 -3.32 8.13 -1.19
N ALA A 169 -3.05 9.15 -0.37
CA ALA A 169 -2.59 8.94 1.00
C ALA A 169 -3.63 8.18 1.84
N GLY A 170 -4.91 8.53 1.68
CA GLY A 170 -6.03 7.90 2.34
C GLY A 170 -6.22 6.44 1.94
N SER A 171 -6.09 6.11 0.65
CA SER A 171 -6.14 4.72 0.19
C SER A 171 -4.95 3.93 0.74
N MET A 172 -3.72 4.43 0.62
CA MET A 172 -2.55 3.77 1.22
C MET A 172 -2.72 3.54 2.73
N TYR A 173 -3.27 4.51 3.45
CA TYR A 173 -3.54 4.40 4.88
C TYR A 173 -4.61 3.34 5.19
N GLY A 174 -5.76 3.40 4.52
CA GLY A 174 -6.85 2.45 4.73
C GLY A 174 -6.42 1.01 4.45
N PHE A 175 -5.73 0.77 3.33
CA PHE A 175 -5.25 -0.56 2.97
C PHE A 175 -4.06 -1.02 3.84
N SER A 176 -3.28 -0.10 4.44
CA SER A 176 -2.21 -0.47 5.40
C SER A 176 -2.74 -1.00 6.73
N LYS A 177 -3.99 -0.65 7.08
CA LYS A 177 -4.66 -1.14 8.29
C LYS A 177 -5.32 -2.50 8.10
N LEU A 178 -5.48 -2.96 6.87
CA LEU A 178 -6.01 -4.30 6.59
C LEU A 178 -4.91 -5.33 6.84
N ILE A 179 -5.11 -6.13 7.89
CA ILE A 179 -4.26 -7.26 8.22
C ILE A 179 -4.68 -8.41 7.29
N GLY A 180 -3.80 -8.82 6.37
CA GLY A 180 -4.05 -9.89 5.40
C GLY A 180 -4.97 -9.50 4.23
N MET A 181 -4.37 -9.14 3.10
CA MET A 181 -5.09 -8.74 1.90
C MET A 181 -5.46 -9.97 1.03
N SER A 182 -6.75 -10.12 0.72
CA SER A 182 -7.23 -11.08 -0.28
C SER A 182 -6.79 -10.68 -1.70
N SER A 183 -6.77 -11.64 -2.65
CA SER A 183 -6.41 -11.39 -4.05
C SER A 183 -7.28 -10.31 -4.70
N THR A 184 -8.60 -10.34 -4.44
CA THR A 184 -9.54 -9.34 -4.96
C THR A 184 -9.24 -7.94 -4.42
N ILE A 185 -8.97 -7.83 -3.12
CA ILE A 185 -8.67 -6.57 -2.43
C ILE A 185 -7.36 -5.98 -2.98
N LYS A 186 -6.37 -6.82 -3.27
CA LYS A 186 -5.12 -6.43 -3.93
C LYS A 186 -5.32 -5.83 -5.31
N HIS A 187 -6.18 -6.43 -6.13
CA HIS A 187 -6.49 -5.88 -7.45
C HIS A 187 -7.19 -4.52 -7.35
N ILE A 188 -8.11 -4.36 -6.40
CA ILE A 188 -8.78 -3.07 -6.14
C ILE A 188 -7.76 -1.99 -5.72
N PHE A 189 -6.86 -2.31 -4.80
CA PHE A 189 -5.81 -1.38 -4.37
C PHE A 189 -4.93 -0.93 -5.53
N ASN A 190 -4.43 -1.87 -6.34
CA ASN A 190 -3.59 -1.56 -7.50
C ASN A 190 -4.32 -0.72 -8.55
N ALA A 191 -5.60 -1.01 -8.79
CA ALA A 191 -6.43 -0.23 -9.72
C ALA A 191 -6.64 1.22 -9.22
N LEU A 192 -6.94 1.40 -7.92
CA LEU A 192 -7.14 2.72 -7.33
C LEU A 192 -5.87 3.58 -7.39
N ILE A 193 -4.72 3.04 -6.98
CA ILE A 193 -3.45 3.79 -6.99
C ILE A 193 -3.04 4.16 -8.41
N THR A 194 -3.18 3.23 -9.36
CA THR A 194 -2.87 3.50 -10.77
C THR A 194 -3.80 4.57 -11.34
N GLY A 195 -5.11 4.46 -11.07
CA GLY A 195 -6.10 5.44 -11.51
C GLY A 195 -5.84 6.85 -10.96
N PHE A 196 -5.57 6.97 -9.66
CA PHE A 196 -5.23 8.26 -9.06
C PHE A 196 -3.91 8.82 -9.57
N SER A 197 -2.90 7.99 -9.83
CA SER A 197 -1.61 8.43 -10.39
C SER A 197 -1.77 9.00 -11.81
N LEU A 198 -2.59 8.36 -12.65
CA LEU A 198 -2.92 8.86 -13.98
C LEU A 198 -3.69 10.18 -13.92
N CYS A 199 -4.72 10.27 -13.08
CA CYS A 199 -5.47 11.50 -12.87
C CYS A 199 -4.58 12.65 -12.37
N LEU A 200 -3.65 12.34 -11.45
CA LEU A 200 -2.68 13.30 -10.92
C LEU A 200 -1.77 13.83 -12.05
N GLY A 201 -1.20 12.94 -12.86
CA GLY A 201 -0.33 13.31 -13.97
C GLY A 201 -1.02 14.19 -15.01
N LEU A 202 -2.27 13.85 -15.38
CA LEU A 202 -3.07 14.62 -16.32
C LEU A 202 -3.42 16.02 -15.78
N ASN A 203 -3.86 16.12 -14.53
CA ASN A 203 -4.19 17.39 -13.91
C ASN A 203 -2.94 18.30 -13.79
N LEU A 204 -1.80 17.71 -13.45
CA LEU A 204 -0.53 18.42 -13.34
C LEU A 204 -0.07 18.96 -14.70
N SER A 205 -0.11 18.13 -15.75
CA SER A 205 0.21 18.55 -17.12
C SER A 205 -0.69 19.69 -17.62
N SER A 206 -2.00 19.58 -17.36
CA SER A 206 -2.97 20.63 -17.69
C SER A 206 -2.66 21.94 -16.96
N SER A 207 -2.41 21.88 -15.65
CA SER A 207 -2.10 23.06 -14.85
C SER A 207 -0.81 23.77 -15.28
N LEU A 208 0.25 23.01 -15.58
CA LEU A 208 1.51 23.57 -16.05
C LEU A 208 1.35 24.24 -17.42
N THR A 209 0.59 23.64 -18.33
CA THR A 209 0.29 24.27 -19.63
C THR A 209 -0.42 25.62 -19.44
N GLY A 210 -1.42 25.69 -18.56
CA GLY A 210 -2.08 26.95 -18.21
C GLY A 210 -1.13 27.97 -17.59
N TYR A 211 -0.18 27.53 -16.74
CA TYR A 211 0.83 28.39 -16.13
C TYR A 211 1.79 28.98 -17.17
N ALA A 212 2.21 28.19 -18.17
CA ALA A 212 3.01 28.67 -19.30
C ALA A 212 2.27 29.77 -20.08
N GLN A 213 1.00 29.53 -20.41
CA GLN A 213 0.15 30.49 -21.12
C GLN A 213 -0.01 31.82 -20.36
N MET A 214 -0.08 31.78 -19.02
CA MET A 214 -0.09 33.01 -18.22
C MET A 214 1.25 33.75 -18.24
N MET A 215 2.37 33.03 -18.15
CA MET A 215 3.70 33.65 -18.14
C MET A 215 4.11 34.25 -19.49
N ARG A 216 3.61 33.71 -20.61
CA ARG A 216 4.02 34.11 -21.97
C ARG A 216 3.94 35.62 -22.18
N TRP A 217 2.87 36.25 -21.73
CA TRP A 217 2.61 37.69 -21.93
C TRP A 217 3.65 38.55 -21.22
N ARG A 218 4.07 38.12 -20.03
CA ARG A 218 5.13 38.81 -19.30
C ARG A 218 6.50 38.61 -19.97
N PHE A 219 6.77 37.43 -20.51
CA PHE A 219 8.00 37.15 -21.25
C PHE A 219 8.09 37.99 -22.53
N LEU A 220 6.99 38.13 -23.26
CA LEU A 220 6.90 38.99 -24.45
C LEU A 220 7.04 40.48 -24.12
N ALA A 221 6.57 40.92 -22.94
CA ALA A 221 6.72 42.30 -22.47
C ALA A 221 8.08 42.61 -21.82
N SER A 222 8.96 41.62 -21.63
CA SER A 222 10.20 41.79 -20.86
C SER A 222 11.35 42.43 -21.64
N GLY A 223 11.32 42.37 -22.96
CA GLY A 223 12.38 42.88 -23.82
C GLY A 223 12.09 42.62 -25.29
N TYR A 224 12.82 43.32 -26.14
CA TYR A 224 12.76 43.14 -27.59
C TYR A 224 13.33 41.79 -27.99
N ARG A 225 12.59 41.05 -28.84
CA ARG A 225 12.90 39.70 -29.29
C ARG A 225 12.78 39.62 -30.80
N THR A 226 13.57 38.76 -31.43
CA THR A 226 13.41 38.41 -32.86
C THR A 226 12.02 37.84 -33.11
N LEU A 227 11.50 37.96 -34.34
CA LEU A 227 10.15 37.51 -34.67
C LEU A 227 9.98 35.99 -34.47
N GLN A 228 11.03 35.21 -34.76
CA GLN A 228 11.07 33.75 -34.51
C GLN A 228 11.01 33.42 -33.01
N ASP A 229 11.80 34.09 -32.16
CA ASP A 229 11.75 33.91 -30.71
C ASP A 229 10.38 34.36 -30.14
N PHE A 230 9.76 35.38 -30.75
CA PHE A 230 8.46 35.89 -30.36
C PHE A 230 7.35 34.87 -30.62
N GLU A 231 7.34 34.21 -31.78
CA GLU A 231 6.41 33.13 -32.13
C GLU A 231 6.64 31.86 -31.28
N LEU A 232 7.90 31.49 -31.04
CA LEU A 232 8.21 30.34 -30.18
C LEU A 232 7.73 30.55 -28.74
N VAL A 233 7.83 31.77 -28.20
CA VAL A 233 7.28 32.12 -26.87
C VAL A 233 5.75 32.20 -26.90
N MET A 234 5.16 32.54 -28.03
CA MET A 234 3.70 32.57 -28.21
C MET A 234 3.08 31.18 -28.11
N ASN A 235 3.74 30.19 -28.72
CA ASN A 235 3.38 28.76 -28.72
C ASN A 235 4.07 27.98 -27.59
N CYS A 236 4.29 28.61 -26.44
CA CYS A 236 4.94 27.99 -25.27
C CYS A 236 4.03 27.02 -24.49
N ASP A 237 2.75 26.91 -24.88
CA ASP A 237 1.83 25.88 -24.41
C ASP A 237 2.29 24.48 -24.82
N SER A 238 2.97 24.37 -25.96
CA SER A 238 3.62 23.14 -26.37
C SER A 238 5.02 22.98 -25.78
N GLN A 239 5.25 21.85 -25.11
CA GLN A 239 6.56 21.47 -24.58
C GLN A 239 7.59 21.27 -25.70
N SER A 240 7.17 20.84 -26.90
CA SER A 240 8.08 20.66 -28.04
C SER A 240 8.61 21.99 -28.57
N HIS A 241 7.77 23.03 -28.61
CA HIS A 241 8.20 24.38 -29.00
C HIS A 241 9.08 25.03 -27.93
N THR A 242 8.83 24.76 -26.64
CA THR A 242 9.72 25.21 -25.56
C THR A 242 11.09 24.52 -25.62
N LEU A 243 11.13 23.23 -25.96
CA LEU A 243 12.37 22.51 -26.23
C LEU A 243 13.08 23.06 -27.47
N ARG A 244 12.33 23.36 -28.54
CA ARG A 244 12.87 24.00 -29.74
C ARG A 244 13.45 25.38 -29.42
N LEU A 245 12.81 26.17 -28.56
CA LEU A 245 13.32 27.47 -28.09
C LEU A 245 14.64 27.33 -27.33
N LEU A 246 14.83 26.27 -26.53
CA LEU A 246 16.09 25.99 -25.84
C LEU A 246 17.25 25.76 -26.83
N TRP A 247 17.00 24.99 -27.89
CA TRP A 247 17.99 24.61 -28.90
C TRP A 247 18.22 25.69 -29.97
N ALA A 248 17.16 26.28 -30.53
CA ALA A 248 17.21 27.29 -31.59
C ALA A 248 17.63 28.67 -31.08
N GLY A 249 17.31 29.02 -29.83
CA GLY A 249 17.70 30.28 -29.19
C GLY A 249 19.19 30.39 -28.81
N ARG A 250 20.05 29.47 -29.30
CA ARG A 250 21.50 29.46 -29.01
C ARG A 250 22.19 30.56 -29.82
N THR A 251 22.63 31.61 -29.13
CA THR A 251 23.42 32.69 -29.75
C THR A 251 24.70 32.13 -30.37
N ARG A 252 24.83 32.19 -31.71
CA ARG A 252 26.06 31.78 -32.42
C ARG A 252 27.26 32.57 -31.85
N GLY A 253 28.27 31.86 -31.37
CA GLY A 253 29.55 32.45 -30.91
C GLY A 253 29.68 32.74 -29.40
N LYS A 254 28.70 32.42 -28.54
CA LYS A 254 28.87 32.47 -27.07
C LYS A 254 28.61 31.11 -26.44
N TRP A 255 29.47 30.71 -25.50
CA TRP A 255 29.36 29.43 -24.79
C TRP A 255 28.34 29.47 -23.65
N TYR A 256 28.13 30.63 -23.01
CA TYR A 256 27.20 30.78 -21.89
C TYR A 256 25.72 30.87 -22.33
N PRO A 257 24.79 30.22 -21.61
CA PRO A 257 23.36 30.22 -21.94
C PRO A 257 22.72 31.60 -21.74
N ASN A 258 21.78 31.94 -22.61
CA ASN A 258 20.99 33.17 -22.51
C ASN A 258 19.97 33.08 -21.36
N LYS A 259 19.52 34.22 -20.80
CA LYS A 259 18.53 34.27 -19.71
C LYS A 259 17.22 33.55 -20.08
N THR A 260 16.84 33.62 -21.36
CA THR A 260 15.65 32.97 -21.91
C THR A 260 15.80 31.45 -21.97
N GLN A 261 16.99 30.96 -22.31
CA GLN A 261 17.32 29.54 -22.31
C GLN A 261 17.32 28.96 -20.90
N LEU A 262 17.85 29.70 -19.91
CA LEU A 262 17.83 29.26 -18.52
C LEU A 262 16.40 29.12 -17.99
N VAL A 263 15.52 30.05 -18.33
CA VAL A 263 14.10 29.97 -17.98
C VAL A 263 13.41 28.80 -18.68
N ALA A 264 13.64 28.60 -19.98
CA ALA A 264 13.07 27.47 -20.72
C ALA A 264 13.55 26.12 -20.18
N LEU A 265 14.84 26.01 -19.84
CA LEU A 265 15.42 24.84 -19.20
C LEU A 265 14.79 24.59 -17.82
N LEU A 266 14.71 25.63 -16.98
CA LEU A 266 14.08 25.53 -15.66
C LEU A 266 12.62 25.07 -15.77
N TRP A 267 11.88 25.60 -16.73
CA TRP A 267 10.50 25.22 -16.99
C TRP A 267 10.37 23.74 -17.38
N LEU A 268 11.22 23.26 -18.28
CA LEU A 268 11.26 21.84 -18.67
C LEU A 268 11.66 20.93 -17.50
N LEU A 269 12.63 21.33 -16.68
CA LEU A 269 13.05 20.57 -15.50
C LEU A 269 11.93 20.48 -14.45
N VAL A 270 11.17 21.55 -14.23
CA VAL A 270 10.00 21.52 -13.33
C VAL A 270 8.94 20.57 -13.87
N ASN A 271 8.61 20.64 -15.17
CA ASN A 271 7.65 19.74 -15.80
C ASN A 271 8.09 18.27 -15.69
N LEU A 272 9.35 17.99 -16.03
CA LEU A 272 9.93 16.64 -15.96
C LEU A 272 9.98 16.12 -14.52
N GLY A 273 10.49 16.93 -13.58
CA GLY A 273 10.62 16.53 -12.17
C GLY A 273 9.28 16.22 -11.52
N LEU A 274 8.24 16.99 -11.84
CA LEU A 274 6.88 16.75 -11.37
C LEU A 274 6.30 15.44 -11.94
N GLN A 275 6.49 15.16 -13.23
CA GLN A 275 6.07 13.88 -13.83
C GLN A 275 6.86 12.69 -13.25
N VAL A 276 8.17 12.81 -13.07
CA VAL A 276 8.99 11.76 -12.43
C VAL A 276 8.51 11.51 -11.00
N SER A 277 8.18 12.56 -10.25
CA SER A 277 7.64 12.44 -8.90
C SER A 277 6.33 11.64 -8.87
N THR A 278 5.44 11.82 -9.85
CA THR A 278 4.21 11.00 -9.96
C THR A 278 4.51 9.53 -10.23
N ALA A 279 5.53 9.22 -11.05
CA ALA A 279 5.94 7.84 -11.30
C ALA A 279 6.59 7.19 -10.06
N LEU A 280 7.34 7.96 -9.27
CA LEU A 280 7.98 7.48 -8.04
C LEU A 280 6.98 7.04 -6.96
N VAL A 281 5.71 7.49 -7.01
CA VAL A 281 4.68 7.03 -6.06
C VAL A 281 4.52 5.51 -6.12
N GLY A 282 4.64 4.89 -7.30
CA GLY A 282 4.57 3.44 -7.47
C GLY A 282 5.67 2.65 -6.73
N LEU A 283 6.77 3.31 -6.35
CA LEU A 283 7.88 2.71 -5.59
C LEU A 283 7.77 2.93 -4.07
N THR A 284 6.82 3.75 -3.62
CA THR A 284 6.68 4.10 -2.19
C THR A 284 5.95 3.03 -1.38
N TYR A 285 5.42 2.00 -2.05
CA TYR A 285 4.76 0.87 -1.42
C TYR A 285 5.23 -0.46 -2.03
N SER A 286 5.17 -1.50 -1.21
CA SER A 286 5.41 -2.88 -1.63
C SER A 286 4.37 -3.79 -1.00
N ILE A 287 3.87 -4.76 -1.78
CA ILE A 287 2.98 -5.81 -1.28
C ILE A 287 3.87 -7.00 -0.95
N ASN A 288 4.18 -7.17 0.33
CA ASN A 288 5.07 -8.22 0.81
C ASN A 288 4.27 -9.34 1.47
N VAL A 289 4.85 -10.53 1.47
CA VAL A 289 4.34 -11.63 2.31
C VAL A 289 4.71 -11.33 3.76
N SER A 290 3.73 -11.40 4.66
CA SER A 290 3.95 -11.27 6.10
C SER A 290 4.52 -12.57 6.64
N SER A 291 5.57 -12.46 7.47
CA SER A 291 6.06 -13.56 8.29
C SER A 291 5.31 -13.67 9.63
N GLU A 292 4.58 -12.62 10.02
CA GLU A 292 3.91 -12.51 11.32
C GLU A 292 2.41 -12.82 11.25
N TYR A 293 1.80 -12.60 10.08
CA TYR A 293 0.39 -12.84 9.85
C TYR A 293 0.22 -13.96 8.84
N VAL A 294 -0.62 -14.92 9.18
CA VAL A 294 -0.99 -16.02 8.31
C VAL A 294 -2.45 -15.86 7.91
N ARG A 295 -2.76 -16.33 6.71
CA ARG A 295 -4.12 -16.46 6.22
C ARG A 295 -4.45 -17.95 6.20
N LEU A 296 -5.60 -18.33 6.75
CA LEU A 296 -6.06 -19.71 6.66
C LEU A 296 -6.48 -20.02 5.22
N THR A 297 -5.93 -21.08 4.65
CA THR A 297 -6.31 -21.58 3.34
C THR A 297 -6.51 -23.07 3.40
N TYR A 298 -7.50 -23.56 2.66
CA TYR A 298 -7.74 -24.98 2.53
C TYR A 298 -6.59 -25.65 1.75
N GLY A 299 -5.98 -26.68 2.33
CA GLY A 299 -4.83 -27.38 1.75
C GLY A 299 -4.23 -28.39 2.72
N ASN A 300 -2.96 -28.74 2.50
CA ASN A 300 -2.23 -29.61 3.41
C ASN A 300 -1.69 -28.80 4.59
N VAL A 301 -1.90 -29.32 5.79
CA VAL A 301 -1.48 -28.76 7.07
C VAL A 301 -0.60 -29.80 7.76
N SER A 302 0.50 -29.33 8.34
CA SER A 302 1.38 -30.17 9.16
C SER A 302 0.94 -30.04 10.62
N ILE A 303 0.46 -31.14 11.19
CA ILE A 303 0.03 -31.26 12.58
C ILE A 303 1.02 -32.12 13.35
N SER A 304 1.10 -31.96 14.68
CA SER A 304 1.85 -32.88 15.53
C SER A 304 1.28 -34.29 15.47
N ASP A 305 2.17 -35.26 15.24
CA ASP A 305 1.86 -36.68 15.27
C ASP A 305 2.09 -37.20 16.69
N VAL A 306 1.00 -37.34 17.42
CA VAL A 306 0.99 -37.82 18.82
C VAL A 306 0.71 -39.31 18.92
N THR A 307 0.70 -40.04 17.80
CA THR A 307 0.51 -41.50 17.81
C THR A 307 1.75 -42.26 18.27
N TYR A 308 2.91 -41.62 18.25
CA TYR A 308 4.17 -42.14 18.76
C TYR A 308 4.99 -41.02 19.40
N ILE A 309 5.46 -41.23 20.63
CA ILE A 309 6.27 -40.24 21.36
C ILE A 309 7.74 -40.47 21.03
N GLY A 310 8.29 -39.65 20.15
CA GLY A 310 9.64 -39.88 19.62
C GLY A 310 10.21 -38.72 18.83
N ASN A 311 11.16 -39.05 17.97
CA ASN A 311 11.73 -38.20 16.93
C ASN A 311 11.55 -38.87 15.57
N GLN A 312 11.96 -38.19 14.49
CA GLN A 312 11.77 -38.70 13.13
C GLN A 312 12.45 -40.06 12.88
N GLU A 313 13.59 -40.33 13.54
CA GLU A 313 14.36 -41.57 13.39
C GLU A 313 13.71 -42.75 14.13
N THR A 314 13.27 -42.53 15.37
CA THR A 314 12.62 -43.56 16.20
C THR A 314 11.23 -43.90 15.67
N VAL A 315 10.51 -42.92 15.10
CA VAL A 315 9.29 -43.18 14.34
C VAL A 315 9.54 -44.15 13.20
N ALA A 316 10.65 -44.01 12.44
CA ALA A 316 10.94 -44.93 11.34
C ALA A 316 11.19 -46.38 11.79
N LEU A 317 11.61 -46.59 13.05
CA LEU A 317 11.88 -47.91 13.62
C LEU A 317 10.63 -48.58 14.22
N TYR A 318 9.76 -47.80 14.86
CA TYR A 318 8.67 -48.33 15.69
C TYR A 318 7.26 -47.95 15.22
N ARG A 319 7.11 -47.22 14.11
CA ARG A 319 5.79 -46.79 13.59
C ARG A 319 4.82 -47.95 13.35
N ASP A 320 5.31 -49.09 12.88
CA ASP A 320 4.46 -50.22 12.52
C ASP A 320 3.99 -51.02 13.74
N ASP A 321 4.69 -50.91 14.88
CA ASP A 321 4.36 -51.60 16.13
C ASP A 321 4.67 -50.71 17.35
N PRO A 322 3.86 -49.64 17.56
CA PRO A 322 4.09 -48.68 18.64
C PRO A 322 3.83 -49.26 20.03
N GLU A 323 3.12 -50.39 20.13
CA GLU A 323 2.75 -51.05 21.39
C GLU A 323 3.75 -52.12 21.83
N SER A 324 4.72 -52.47 20.97
CA SER A 324 5.79 -53.40 21.35
C SER A 324 6.55 -52.95 22.60
N ALA A 325 6.96 -53.90 23.44
CA ALA A 325 7.74 -53.63 24.64
C ALA A 325 8.97 -52.69 24.43
N PRO A 326 9.83 -52.89 23.39
CA PRO A 326 10.93 -51.96 23.14
C PRO A 326 10.45 -50.57 22.71
N SER A 327 9.34 -50.47 21.97
CA SER A 327 8.74 -49.20 21.58
C SER A 327 8.21 -48.44 22.80
N VAL A 328 7.49 -49.11 23.71
CA VAL A 328 6.96 -48.48 24.93
C VAL A 328 8.09 -47.94 25.80
N LEU A 329 9.16 -48.73 26.01
CA LEU A 329 10.32 -48.28 26.78
C LEU A 329 11.03 -47.07 26.15
N ALA A 330 11.18 -47.06 24.82
CA ALA A 330 11.71 -45.92 24.09
C ALA A 330 10.83 -44.68 24.26
N GLN A 331 9.51 -44.83 24.09
CA GLN A 331 8.54 -43.74 24.27
C GLN A 331 8.56 -43.19 25.70
N THR A 332 8.68 -44.03 26.72
CA THR A 332 8.77 -43.59 28.12
C THR A 332 10.02 -42.76 28.39
N ALA A 333 11.19 -43.19 27.88
CA ALA A 333 12.43 -42.39 28.02
C ALA A 333 12.32 -41.03 27.29
N VAL A 334 11.78 -41.04 26.08
CA VAL A 334 11.64 -39.81 25.29
C VAL A 334 10.58 -38.87 25.88
N ALA A 335 9.51 -39.39 26.48
CA ALA A 335 8.51 -38.58 27.17
C ALA A 335 9.12 -37.77 28.32
N ASN A 336 10.03 -38.38 29.09
CA ASN A 336 10.79 -37.68 30.12
C ASN A 336 11.66 -36.56 29.53
N GLN A 337 12.41 -36.88 28.46
CA GLN A 337 13.25 -35.90 27.77
C GLN A 337 12.46 -34.71 27.23
N TRP A 338 11.24 -34.93 26.71
CA TRP A 338 10.36 -33.84 26.28
C TRP A 338 9.91 -32.97 27.44
N GLY A 339 9.61 -33.54 28.61
CA GLY A 339 9.27 -32.75 29.80
C GLY A 339 10.45 -31.92 30.32
N VAL A 340 11.67 -32.47 30.28
CA VAL A 340 12.91 -31.70 30.54
C VAL A 340 13.10 -30.59 29.50
N THR A 341 12.76 -30.82 28.23
CA THR A 341 12.81 -29.77 27.20
C THR A 341 11.78 -28.68 27.45
N GLY A 342 10.56 -29.04 27.88
CA GLY A 342 9.48 -28.12 28.21
C GLY A 342 9.69 -27.33 29.52
N GLN A 343 10.77 -27.61 30.25
CA GLN A 343 11.04 -27.02 31.55
C GLN A 343 11.27 -25.49 31.49
N ASP A 344 11.79 -25.00 30.36
CA ASP A 344 12.11 -23.58 30.12
C ASP A 344 10.94 -22.80 29.49
N TYR A 345 9.80 -23.46 29.26
CA TYR A 345 8.65 -22.85 28.61
C TYR A 345 7.88 -21.96 29.59
N SER A 346 7.37 -20.83 29.08
CA SER A 346 6.68 -19.88 29.94
C SER A 346 5.30 -20.39 30.33
N VAL A 347 4.99 -20.31 31.62
CA VAL A 347 3.64 -20.59 32.15
C VAL A 347 2.80 -19.32 32.06
N VAL A 348 1.64 -19.41 31.39
CA VAL A 348 0.72 -18.29 31.16
C VAL A 348 -0.58 -18.57 31.91
N ASN A 349 -0.92 -17.70 32.86
CA ASN A 349 -2.20 -17.75 33.54
C ASN A 349 -3.28 -17.09 32.67
N THR A 350 -4.29 -17.86 32.27
CA THR A 350 -5.43 -17.37 31.48
C THR A 350 -6.68 -18.19 31.75
N THR A 351 -7.81 -17.76 31.20
CA THR A 351 -9.06 -18.52 31.20
C THR A 351 -9.08 -19.51 30.04
N PHE A 352 -9.72 -20.66 30.21
CA PHE A 352 -9.81 -21.69 29.17
C PHE A 352 -10.37 -21.16 27.84
N ASP A 353 -11.30 -20.20 27.90
CA ASP A 353 -11.96 -19.55 26.76
C ASP A 353 -11.10 -18.52 26.01
N ASP A 354 -9.88 -18.22 26.47
CA ASP A 354 -8.98 -17.32 25.76
C ASP A 354 -8.35 -18.03 24.56
N ASP A 355 -8.70 -17.63 23.33
CA ASP A 355 -8.23 -18.24 22.08
C ASP A 355 -6.77 -17.91 21.72
N ASN A 356 -6.06 -17.12 22.53
CA ASN A 356 -4.68 -16.74 22.25
C ASN A 356 -3.69 -17.91 22.45
N GLY A 357 -3.38 -18.63 21.37
CA GLY A 357 -2.33 -19.66 21.36
C GLY A 357 -0.93 -19.12 21.02
N LYS A 358 0.09 -19.58 21.75
CA LYS A 358 1.51 -19.34 21.47
C LYS A 358 2.26 -20.68 21.42
N GLN A 359 3.43 -20.70 20.79
CA GLN A 359 4.35 -21.84 20.82
C GLN A 359 5.19 -21.82 22.11
N GLN A 360 5.64 -23.00 22.55
CA GLN A 360 6.55 -23.14 23.70
C GLN A 360 6.04 -22.47 24.97
N VAL A 361 4.74 -22.65 25.23
CA VAL A 361 4.06 -22.15 26.42
C VAL A 361 3.18 -23.24 27.03
N VAL A 362 2.94 -23.09 28.32
CA VAL A 362 2.03 -23.92 29.10
C VAL A 362 0.97 -23.01 29.71
N TYR A 363 -0.29 -23.38 29.62
CA TYR A 363 -1.38 -22.59 30.18
C TYR A 363 -1.85 -23.17 31.50
N THR A 364 -2.28 -22.30 32.41
CA THR A 364 -2.82 -22.68 33.72
C THR A 364 -3.94 -21.73 34.13
N ASN A 365 -4.82 -22.18 35.02
CA ASN A 365 -5.81 -21.34 35.67
C ASN A 365 -5.19 -20.60 36.87
N ALA A 366 -5.93 -19.64 37.43
CA ALA A 366 -5.46 -18.83 38.55
C ALA A 366 -5.19 -19.63 39.84
N ASP A 367 -5.91 -20.74 40.03
CA ASP A 367 -5.75 -21.63 41.19
C ASP A 367 -4.70 -22.73 40.94
N GLU A 368 -4.15 -22.81 39.72
CA GLU A 368 -3.20 -23.84 39.27
C GLU A 368 -3.66 -25.29 39.48
N SER A 369 -4.97 -25.51 39.44
CA SER A 369 -5.59 -26.83 39.59
C SER A 369 -5.66 -27.63 38.28
N MET A 370 -5.43 -26.98 37.14
CA MET A 370 -5.35 -27.64 35.84
C MET A 370 -4.36 -26.92 34.93
N TYR A 371 -3.59 -27.72 34.18
CA TYR A 371 -2.68 -27.23 33.16
C TYR A 371 -3.16 -27.70 31.79
N TRP A 372 -3.00 -26.88 30.76
CA TRP A 372 -3.38 -27.28 29.41
C TRP A 372 -2.43 -26.75 28.34
N TYR A 373 -2.46 -27.42 27.19
CA TYR A 373 -1.72 -27.03 26.01
C TYR A 373 -2.67 -26.89 24.81
N ARG A 374 -2.35 -25.95 23.91
CA ARG A 374 -3.09 -25.71 22.68
C ARG A 374 -2.20 -26.01 21.48
N PHE A 375 -2.64 -26.93 20.63
CA PHE A 375 -1.84 -27.41 19.51
C PHE A 375 -1.63 -26.33 18.45
N ILE A 376 -0.46 -26.38 17.80
CA ILE A 376 -0.07 -25.44 16.76
C ILE A 376 0.05 -26.13 15.40
N ASP A 377 -0.77 -25.67 14.45
CA ASP A 377 -0.73 -26.14 13.06
C ASP A 377 0.31 -25.37 12.26
N ARG A 378 1.05 -26.07 11.39
CA ARG A 378 2.10 -25.45 10.56
C ARG A 378 1.88 -25.69 9.08
N SER A 379 2.46 -24.83 8.26
CA SER A 379 2.52 -25.04 6.81
C SER A 379 3.62 -26.07 6.48
N PRO A 380 3.32 -27.14 5.72
CA PRO A 380 4.35 -28.12 5.32
C PRO A 380 5.39 -27.53 4.36
N LEU A 381 5.05 -26.46 3.64
CA LEU A 381 5.95 -25.79 2.70
C LEU A 381 6.79 -24.69 3.36
N ALA A 382 6.29 -24.12 4.45
CA ALA A 382 6.92 -23.01 5.15
C ALA A 382 6.71 -23.15 6.66
N PHE A 383 7.61 -23.90 7.30
CA PHE A 383 7.48 -24.29 8.71
C PHE A 383 7.42 -23.12 9.70
N SER A 384 7.94 -21.95 9.32
CA SER A 384 7.85 -20.72 10.10
C SER A 384 6.43 -20.12 10.14
N GLN A 385 5.52 -20.59 9.28
CA GLN A 385 4.12 -20.18 9.27
C GLN A 385 3.33 -21.18 10.10
N SER A 386 2.81 -20.69 11.23
CA SER A 386 2.16 -21.54 12.21
C SER A 386 1.03 -20.81 12.90
N THR A 387 -0.13 -21.44 13.02
CA THR A 387 -1.31 -20.89 13.67
C THR A 387 -1.70 -21.75 14.87
N ALA A 388 -2.16 -21.12 15.95
CA ALA A 388 -2.80 -21.87 17.01
C ALA A 388 -4.13 -22.44 16.53
N THR A 389 -4.44 -23.64 17.00
CA THR A 389 -5.70 -24.33 16.73
C THR A 389 -6.67 -24.19 17.89
N SER A 390 -7.94 -24.52 17.66
CA SER A 390 -8.93 -24.69 18.73
C SER A 390 -8.69 -25.93 19.60
N ARG A 391 -7.75 -26.81 19.22
CA ARG A 391 -7.50 -28.11 19.87
C ARG A 391 -6.71 -27.91 21.16
N THR A 392 -7.26 -28.37 22.26
CA THR A 392 -6.66 -28.28 23.59
C THR A 392 -6.60 -29.63 24.28
N VAL A 393 -5.58 -29.83 25.10
CA VAL A 393 -5.45 -31.02 25.96
C VAL A 393 -5.14 -30.58 27.38
N ASN A 394 -5.83 -31.19 28.34
CA ASN A 394 -5.77 -30.83 29.74
C ASN A 394 -5.04 -31.91 30.53
N VAL A 395 -4.31 -31.48 31.54
CA VAL A 395 -3.57 -32.33 32.47
C VAL A 395 -4.00 -31.97 33.88
N THR A 396 -4.43 -32.98 34.63
CA THR A 396 -4.79 -32.86 36.03
C THR A 396 -4.00 -33.85 36.86
N ALA A 397 -3.62 -33.46 38.06
CA ALA A 397 -2.96 -34.37 39.00
C ALA A 397 -3.50 -34.18 40.43
N SER A 398 -3.47 -35.26 41.20
CA SER A 398 -3.77 -35.26 42.63
C SER A 398 -2.67 -36.03 43.35
N CYS A 399 -2.03 -35.41 44.32
CA CYS A 399 -0.98 -36.04 45.12
C CYS A 399 -1.40 -36.20 46.57
N GLU A 400 -0.94 -37.28 47.18
CA GLU A 400 -1.08 -37.57 48.60
C GLU A 400 0.30 -37.73 49.23
N SER A 401 0.47 -37.24 50.46
CA SER A 401 1.72 -37.35 51.21
C SER A 401 1.65 -38.54 52.15
N PHE A 402 2.70 -39.36 52.18
CA PHE A 402 2.86 -40.50 53.06
C PHE A 402 3.99 -40.25 54.06
N GLU A 403 3.81 -40.76 55.28
CA GLU A 403 4.78 -40.59 56.36
C GLU A 403 5.94 -41.58 56.17
N VAL A 404 7.17 -41.07 56.17
CA VAL A 404 8.40 -41.88 56.12
C VAL A 404 8.82 -42.22 57.55
N THR A 405 8.75 -43.50 57.91
CA THR A 405 9.09 -44.00 59.26
C THR A 405 10.56 -44.41 59.37
N TYR A 406 11.18 -44.80 58.25
CA TYR A 406 12.60 -45.14 58.20
C TYR A 406 13.20 -44.74 56.85
N GLY A 407 14.41 -44.21 56.90
CA GLY A 407 15.24 -43.90 55.75
C GLY A 407 14.93 -42.58 55.05
N GLY A 408 15.32 -42.44 53.78
CA GLY A 408 15.08 -41.24 52.96
C GLY A 408 16.16 -40.14 53.08
N TYR A 409 17.34 -40.45 53.61
CA TYR A 409 18.44 -39.47 53.79
C TYR A 409 19.53 -39.58 52.72
N GLY A 410 19.19 -40.00 51.50
CA GLY A 410 20.15 -40.02 50.38
C GLY A 410 21.39 -40.89 50.61
N GLY A 411 21.27 -41.98 51.37
CA GLY A 411 22.38 -42.87 51.72
C GLY A 411 23.16 -42.50 52.99
N PHE A 412 22.77 -41.43 53.70
CA PHE A 412 23.42 -41.01 54.96
C PHE A 412 22.69 -41.50 56.23
N GLN A 413 21.71 -42.40 56.09
CA GLN A 413 20.86 -42.86 57.19
C GLN A 413 21.50 -43.89 58.12
N SER A 414 22.44 -44.70 57.61
CA SER A 414 23.05 -45.81 58.35
C SER A 414 24.46 -46.07 57.84
N ASN A 415 25.34 -46.55 58.72
CA ASN A 415 26.65 -47.09 58.33
C ASN A 415 26.55 -48.51 57.77
N ASP A 416 25.37 -49.13 57.83
CA ASP A 416 25.08 -50.42 57.23
C ASP A 416 24.78 -50.24 55.73
N SER A 417 25.66 -50.77 54.89
CA SER A 417 25.54 -50.70 53.43
C SER A 417 24.26 -51.35 52.91
N ASP A 418 23.73 -52.35 53.63
CA ASP A 418 22.57 -53.16 53.22
C ASP A 418 21.23 -52.49 53.59
N LEU A 419 21.28 -51.37 54.32
CA LEU A 419 20.11 -50.58 54.67
C LEU A 419 20.19 -49.15 54.14
N MET A 420 21.26 -48.80 53.41
CA MET A 420 21.56 -47.43 53.00
C MET A 420 20.49 -46.80 52.09
N TRP A 421 19.86 -47.61 51.23
CA TRP A 421 18.85 -47.18 50.25
C TRP A 421 17.43 -47.64 50.60
N GLY A 422 17.24 -48.25 51.78
CA GLY A 422 15.93 -48.70 52.24
C GLY A 422 15.07 -47.53 52.72
N VAL A 423 13.81 -47.49 52.28
CA VAL A 423 12.81 -46.50 52.70
C VAL A 423 11.56 -47.24 53.16
N VAL A 424 11.11 -46.94 54.38
CA VAL A 424 9.86 -47.46 54.93
C VAL A 424 8.88 -46.32 55.11
N TRP A 425 7.70 -46.45 54.52
CA TRP A 425 6.64 -45.47 54.57
C TRP A 425 5.30 -46.11 54.92
N VAL A 426 4.37 -45.32 55.44
CA VAL A 426 3.04 -45.77 55.84
C VAL A 426 2.01 -45.17 54.90
N ASP A 427 1.19 -46.02 54.29
CA ASP A 427 0.11 -45.58 53.41
C ASP A 427 -1.09 -45.02 54.21
N ASN A 428 -2.07 -44.44 53.50
CA ASN A 428 -3.29 -43.91 54.13
C ASN A 428 -4.16 -44.97 54.82
N GLN A 429 -3.92 -46.26 54.57
CA GLN A 429 -4.61 -47.39 55.19
C GLN A 429 -3.86 -47.90 56.44
N GLY A 430 -2.69 -47.33 56.75
CA GLY A 430 -1.85 -47.73 57.87
C GLY A 430 -0.94 -48.92 57.56
N ASN A 431 -0.83 -49.36 56.31
CA ASN A 431 0.09 -50.43 55.92
C ASN A 431 1.51 -49.87 55.75
N SER A 432 2.47 -50.57 56.35
CA SER A 432 3.89 -50.25 56.20
C SER A 432 4.43 -50.90 54.93
N ASN A 433 5.00 -50.08 54.06
CA ASN A 433 5.65 -50.48 52.81
C ASN A 433 7.15 -50.20 52.90
N SER A 434 7.98 -51.17 52.50
CA SER A 434 9.44 -51.06 52.53
C SER A 434 10.01 -51.28 51.14
N TRP A 435 10.64 -50.23 50.58
CA TRP A 435 11.21 -50.24 49.23
C TRP A 435 12.70 -49.91 49.25
N TRP A 436 13.41 -50.39 48.24
CA TRP A 436 14.84 -50.23 48.04
C TRP A 436 15.11 -49.30 46.86
N ILE A 437 15.12 -47.99 47.11
CA ILE A 437 15.14 -46.98 46.05
C ILE A 437 16.59 -46.59 45.76
N GLU A 438 17.11 -47.15 44.67
CA GLU A 438 18.42 -46.82 44.12
C GLU A 438 18.40 -45.46 43.40
N ASP A 439 19.58 -44.91 43.09
CA ASP A 439 19.75 -43.63 42.38
C ASP A 439 19.18 -42.38 43.05
N VAL A 440 19.06 -42.36 44.38
CA VAL A 440 18.70 -41.14 45.12
C VAL A 440 19.93 -40.22 45.35
N ALA A 441 19.70 -38.95 45.70
CA ALA A 441 20.77 -38.06 46.17
C ALA A 441 20.22 -37.08 47.19
N THR A 442 21.03 -36.72 48.17
CA THR A 442 20.71 -35.74 49.21
C THR A 442 20.14 -34.43 48.66
N GLY A 443 18.99 -34.02 49.20
CA GLY A 443 18.29 -32.78 48.83
C GLY A 443 17.60 -32.84 47.46
N ALA A 444 17.71 -33.96 46.74
CA ALA A 444 17.05 -34.16 45.47
C ALA A 444 15.72 -34.91 45.63
N THR A 445 14.83 -34.69 44.66
CA THR A 445 13.61 -35.46 44.50
C THR A 445 13.81 -36.53 43.44
N THR A 446 13.54 -37.77 43.83
CA THR A 446 13.55 -38.93 42.94
C THR A 446 12.11 -39.26 42.57
N TRP A 447 11.80 -39.24 41.29
CA TRP A 447 10.48 -39.54 40.74
C TRP A 447 10.46 -40.95 40.20
N MET A 448 9.38 -41.67 40.45
CA MET A 448 9.25 -43.07 40.11
C MET A 448 7.91 -43.33 39.45
N GLY A 449 7.92 -43.66 38.17
CA GLY A 449 6.69 -44.01 37.47
C GLY A 449 6.33 -45.48 37.67
N ASN A 450 5.04 -45.76 37.91
CA ASN A 450 4.53 -47.12 38.06
C ASN A 450 3.95 -47.66 36.74
N MET A 451 4.63 -48.65 36.15
CA MET A 451 4.22 -49.27 34.88
C MET A 451 3.03 -50.23 35.03
N SER A 452 2.71 -50.68 36.25
CA SER A 452 1.60 -51.60 36.53
C SER A 452 0.48 -50.92 37.32
N SER A 453 0.24 -49.63 37.06
CA SER A 453 -0.82 -48.89 37.74
C SER A 453 -2.19 -49.15 37.11
N ASP A 454 -3.20 -49.32 37.96
CA ASP A 454 -4.58 -49.62 37.55
C ASP A 454 -5.47 -48.36 37.57
N CYS A 455 -4.89 -47.16 37.54
CA CYS A 455 -5.63 -45.91 37.77
C CYS A 455 -6.58 -45.47 36.64
N GLY A 456 -6.65 -46.25 35.55
CA GLY A 456 -7.55 -46.05 34.42
C GLY A 456 -6.83 -45.75 33.11
N GLU A 457 -7.58 -45.73 32.02
CA GLU A 457 -7.07 -45.32 30.71
C GLU A 457 -6.59 -43.85 30.78
N ARG A 458 -5.45 -43.55 30.13
CA ARG A 458 -4.84 -42.20 30.09
C ARG A 458 -4.33 -41.66 31.42
N CYS A 459 -4.35 -42.48 32.47
CA CYS A 459 -3.83 -42.17 33.78
C CYS A 459 -2.48 -42.86 34.04
N ALA A 460 -1.61 -42.21 34.81
CA ALA A 460 -0.39 -42.83 35.35
C ALA A 460 -0.23 -42.49 36.84
N GLN A 461 0.27 -43.46 37.61
CA GLN A 461 0.67 -43.26 39.00
C GLN A 461 2.17 -43.02 39.10
N ILE A 462 2.54 -41.99 39.84
CA ILE A 462 3.92 -41.57 40.04
C ILE A 462 4.17 -41.44 41.53
N TYR A 463 5.27 -42.00 42.00
CA TYR A 463 5.77 -41.79 43.34
C TYR A 463 6.90 -40.75 43.33
N ALA A 464 7.01 -39.99 44.40
CA ALA A 464 8.12 -39.06 44.59
C ALA A 464 8.73 -39.27 45.97
N LEU A 465 10.06 -39.34 46.02
CA LEU A 465 10.83 -39.33 47.27
C LEU A 465 11.69 -38.08 47.28
N GLN A 466 11.38 -37.13 48.17
CA GLN A 466 12.25 -35.99 48.46
C GLN A 466 13.12 -36.38 49.64
N THR A 467 14.42 -36.49 49.37
CA THR A 467 15.36 -36.90 50.41
C THR A 467 15.80 -35.72 51.26
N ALA A 468 15.92 -35.95 52.57
CA ALA A 468 16.43 -34.95 53.49
C ALA A 468 17.95 -34.80 53.37
N ASP A 469 18.46 -33.59 53.63
CA ASP A 469 19.89 -33.31 53.53
C ASP A 469 20.66 -33.25 54.84
N ASN A 470 19.95 -33.13 55.98
CA ASN A 470 20.51 -33.08 57.34
C ASN A 470 21.65 -32.06 57.57
N MET A 471 21.98 -31.24 56.58
CA MET A 471 23.12 -30.31 56.55
C MET A 471 22.67 -28.88 56.26
N THR A 472 21.51 -28.74 55.64
CA THR A 472 20.89 -27.53 55.15
C THR A 472 19.42 -27.52 55.65
N ASN A 473 18.83 -26.33 55.79
CA ASN A 473 17.41 -26.19 56.13
C ASN A 473 16.51 -26.35 54.88
N ASP A 474 17.06 -26.79 53.75
CA ASP A 474 16.35 -26.90 52.48
C ASP A 474 15.35 -28.06 52.54
N VAL A 475 15.77 -29.29 52.86
CA VAL A 475 14.82 -30.40 53.10
C VAL A 475 15.05 -30.98 54.50
N PRO A 476 14.26 -30.56 55.51
CA PRO A 476 14.49 -30.94 56.90
C PRO A 476 14.16 -32.41 57.20
N GLU A 477 13.10 -32.95 56.57
CA GLU A 477 12.62 -34.32 56.80
C GLU A 477 12.30 -35.01 55.47
N PRO A 478 12.56 -36.33 55.37
CA PRO A 478 12.27 -37.10 54.18
C PRO A 478 10.78 -37.22 53.97
N ARG A 479 10.33 -37.08 52.73
CA ARG A 479 8.91 -37.15 52.39
C ARG A 479 8.67 -37.98 51.16
N PHE A 480 7.53 -38.66 51.18
CA PHE A 480 7.13 -39.57 50.13
C PHE A 480 5.73 -39.20 49.65
N TRP A 481 5.51 -39.19 48.34
CA TRP A 481 4.21 -38.87 47.75
C TRP A 481 3.78 -39.92 46.75
N SER A 482 2.46 -40.06 46.62
CA SER A 482 1.81 -40.77 45.53
C SER A 482 0.92 -39.80 44.76
N CYS A 483 1.21 -39.63 43.48
CA CYS A 483 0.50 -38.74 42.57
C CYS A 483 -0.23 -39.56 41.50
N LEU A 484 -1.50 -39.26 41.30
CA LEU A 484 -2.30 -39.72 40.17
C LEU A 484 -2.38 -38.60 39.14
N VAL A 485 -1.92 -38.87 37.92
CA VAL A 485 -1.88 -37.89 36.82
C VAL A 485 -2.77 -38.39 35.70
N ASN A 486 -3.61 -37.52 35.16
CA ASN A 486 -4.50 -37.84 34.07
C ASN A 486 -4.34 -36.85 32.91
N VAL A 487 -4.30 -37.36 31.68
CA VAL A 487 -4.26 -36.55 30.45
C VAL A 487 -5.60 -36.69 29.74
N SER A 488 -6.33 -35.60 29.58
CA SER A 488 -7.64 -35.61 28.93
C SER A 488 -7.54 -35.99 27.45
N PRO A 489 -8.64 -36.43 26.82
CA PRO A 489 -8.77 -36.39 25.37
C PRO A 489 -8.56 -34.97 24.84
N VAL A 490 -8.19 -34.85 23.56
CA VAL A 490 -8.08 -33.56 22.89
C VAL A 490 -9.49 -33.02 22.61
N ASP A 491 -9.76 -31.81 23.10
CA ASP A 491 -11.03 -31.11 22.88
C ASP A 491 -11.08 -30.46 21.48
N ASN A 492 -12.29 -30.13 21.01
CA ASN A 492 -12.56 -29.46 19.72
C ASN A 492 -12.09 -30.20 18.45
N VAL A 493 -11.76 -31.49 18.54
CA VAL A 493 -11.37 -32.31 17.37
C VAL A 493 -12.49 -32.51 16.34
N HIS A 494 -13.75 -32.29 16.75
CA HIS A 494 -14.93 -32.48 15.89
C HIS A 494 -15.08 -31.39 14.81
N GLU A 495 -14.37 -30.26 14.93
CA GLU A 495 -14.35 -29.19 13.93
C GLU A 495 -13.55 -29.58 12.67
N TYR A 496 -12.77 -30.66 12.75
CA TYR A 496 -11.84 -31.09 11.72
C TYR A 496 -12.39 -32.29 10.93
N ILE A 497 -11.98 -32.42 9.67
CA ILE A 497 -12.52 -33.41 8.73
C ILE A 497 -12.34 -34.86 9.23
N ASN A 498 -11.18 -35.17 9.81
CA ASN A 498 -10.82 -36.50 10.30
C ASN A 498 -10.43 -36.45 11.79
N PRO A 499 -11.40 -36.44 12.73
CA PRO A 499 -11.13 -36.21 14.16
C PRO A 499 -10.13 -37.19 14.78
N SER A 500 -10.09 -38.44 14.31
CA SER A 500 -9.19 -39.47 14.83
C SER A 500 -7.71 -39.14 14.64
N GLN A 501 -7.34 -38.38 13.60
CA GLN A 501 -5.96 -37.99 13.33
C GLN A 501 -5.44 -36.90 14.28
N TYR A 502 -6.35 -36.24 15.00
CA TYR A 502 -6.03 -35.13 15.90
C TYR A 502 -6.09 -35.54 17.38
N GLN A 503 -6.44 -36.79 17.69
CA GLN A 503 -6.50 -37.32 19.04
C GLN A 503 -5.18 -37.93 19.49
N ILE A 504 -4.90 -37.83 20.80
CA ILE A 504 -3.81 -38.58 21.46
C ILE A 504 -4.37 -39.96 21.83
N PRO A 505 -3.80 -41.07 21.36
CA PRO A 505 -4.27 -42.40 21.76
C PRO A 505 -3.98 -42.68 23.25
N ASP A 506 -4.73 -43.61 23.85
CA ASP A 506 -4.75 -43.77 25.31
C ASP A 506 -3.41 -44.24 25.89
N LEU A 507 -2.70 -45.11 25.18
CA LEU A 507 -1.35 -45.55 25.58
C LEU A 507 -0.38 -44.37 25.66
N GLN A 508 -0.34 -43.53 24.61
CA GLN A 508 0.53 -42.35 24.57
C GLN A 508 0.13 -41.33 25.63
N ALA A 509 -1.17 -41.18 25.91
CA ALA A 509 -1.64 -40.34 27.00
C ALA A 509 -1.16 -40.83 28.37
N THR A 510 -1.20 -42.13 28.64
CA THR A 510 -0.62 -42.74 29.86
C THR A 510 0.90 -42.56 29.94
N ILE A 511 1.61 -42.72 28.82
CA ILE A 511 3.06 -42.46 28.77
C ILE A 511 3.36 -40.99 29.06
N LEU A 512 2.60 -40.03 28.50
CA LEU A 512 2.77 -38.61 28.80
C LEU A 512 2.44 -38.30 30.27
N ALA A 513 1.36 -38.87 30.80
CA ALA A 513 0.93 -38.68 32.19
C ALA A 513 2.06 -39.00 33.19
N GLY A 514 2.81 -40.07 32.94
CA GLY A 514 3.92 -40.50 33.79
C GLY A 514 5.29 -39.89 33.47
N SER A 515 5.38 -38.97 32.50
CA SER A 515 6.64 -38.50 31.90
C SER A 515 7.73 -38.08 32.88
N ILE A 516 7.38 -37.45 34.01
CA ILE A 516 8.36 -37.01 35.02
C ILE A 516 9.13 -38.16 35.70
N GLY A 517 8.54 -39.35 35.77
CA GLY A 517 9.10 -40.53 36.46
C GLY A 517 9.63 -41.63 35.53
N TRP A 518 9.64 -41.41 34.22
CA TRP A 518 10.06 -42.42 33.24
C TRP A 518 11.54 -42.36 32.88
N SER A 519 12.22 -43.51 32.94
CA SER A 519 13.63 -43.67 32.54
C SER A 519 13.80 -44.50 31.28
N GLY A 520 12.77 -45.25 30.85
CA GLY A 520 12.81 -46.21 29.74
C GLY A 520 13.63 -47.45 30.00
N VAL A 521 14.00 -47.72 31.25
CA VAL A 521 14.63 -48.98 31.67
C VAL A 521 13.71 -49.75 32.59
N VAL A 522 13.76 -51.08 32.50
CA VAL A 522 13.07 -51.96 33.44
C VAL A 522 14.00 -52.22 34.63
N THR A 523 13.55 -51.90 35.83
CA THR A 523 14.33 -52.13 37.06
C THR A 523 14.34 -53.62 37.39
N ARG A 524 15.51 -54.15 37.77
CA ARG A 524 15.68 -55.56 38.13
C ARG A 524 15.58 -55.70 39.65
N GLY A 525 14.49 -56.26 40.17
CA GLY A 525 14.28 -56.43 41.62
C GLY A 525 13.07 -57.30 41.99
N ASP A 526 12.82 -57.47 43.29
CA ASP A 526 11.61 -58.13 43.79
C ASP A 526 10.36 -57.25 43.54
N LEU A 527 9.19 -57.89 43.31
CA LEU A 527 7.92 -57.17 43.22
C LEU A 527 7.63 -56.47 44.56
N PRO A 528 7.19 -55.21 44.58
CA PRO A 528 6.63 -54.43 43.47
C PRO A 528 7.62 -53.54 42.69
N MET A 529 8.91 -53.53 43.05
CA MET A 529 9.91 -52.63 42.46
C MET A 529 10.27 -52.94 41.01
N ALA A 530 10.07 -54.18 40.57
CA ALA A 530 10.28 -54.56 39.17
C ALA A 530 9.42 -53.77 38.17
N ASN A 531 8.31 -53.17 38.63
CA ASN A 531 7.39 -52.40 37.79
C ASN A 531 7.60 -50.88 37.90
N LEU A 532 8.59 -50.43 38.69
CA LEU A 532 8.91 -49.02 38.85
C LEU A 532 10.05 -48.64 37.91
N GLN A 533 9.91 -47.50 37.24
CA GLN A 533 11.02 -46.78 36.63
C GLN A 533 11.43 -45.66 37.57
N VAL A 534 12.72 -45.32 37.62
CA VAL A 534 13.27 -44.34 38.56
C VAL A 534 14.05 -43.28 37.80
N VAL A 535 13.78 -42.01 38.11
CA VAL A 535 14.50 -40.86 37.57
C VAL A 535 14.84 -39.91 38.72
N ARG A 536 16.12 -39.59 38.85
CA ARG A 536 16.60 -38.56 39.77
C ARG A 536 16.85 -37.25 39.03
N TYR A 537 16.28 -36.17 39.54
CA TYR A 537 16.67 -34.82 39.12
C TYR A 537 17.73 -34.25 40.07
N PRO A 538 18.65 -33.39 39.60
CA PRO A 538 19.57 -32.68 40.48
C PRO A 538 18.82 -31.83 41.52
N ALA A 539 19.39 -31.66 42.71
CA ALA A 539 18.80 -30.86 43.79
C ALA A 539 18.53 -29.39 43.39
N ASP A 540 19.30 -28.84 42.45
CA ASP A 540 19.12 -27.47 41.93
C ASP A 540 18.08 -27.39 40.78
N SER A 541 17.44 -28.50 40.42
CA SER A 541 16.39 -28.53 39.40
C SER A 541 15.05 -28.07 39.96
N GLN A 542 14.22 -27.41 39.15
CA GLN A 542 12.84 -27.09 39.52
C GLN A 542 11.99 -28.33 39.85
N TRP A 543 12.41 -29.51 39.38
CA TRP A 543 11.78 -30.79 39.67
C TRP A 543 12.24 -31.42 40.99
N SER A 544 13.18 -30.76 41.69
CA SER A 544 13.61 -31.04 43.07
C SER A 544 13.38 -29.79 43.94
N PRO A 545 12.11 -29.47 44.25
CA PRO A 545 11.80 -28.26 45.02
C PRO A 545 12.41 -28.33 46.42
N PRO A 546 13.03 -27.25 46.92
CA PRO A 546 13.45 -27.15 48.31
C PRO A 546 12.27 -26.78 49.22
N GLY A 547 12.47 -26.91 50.53
CA GLY A 547 11.57 -26.41 51.57
C GLY A 547 10.41 -27.34 51.89
N ASN A 548 9.45 -26.82 52.68
CA ASN A 548 8.27 -27.56 53.10
C ASN A 548 7.17 -27.53 52.02
N ILE A 549 7.27 -28.41 51.03
CA ILE A 549 6.32 -28.50 49.91
C ILE A 549 5.03 -29.26 50.28
N SER A 550 3.89 -28.78 49.80
CA SER A 550 2.59 -29.42 50.00
C SER A 550 2.26 -30.43 48.89
N SER A 551 1.24 -31.27 49.11
CA SER A 551 0.77 -32.19 48.07
C SER A 551 0.25 -31.48 46.82
N ASP A 552 -0.37 -30.30 46.99
CA ASP A 552 -0.88 -29.49 45.89
C ASP A 552 0.25 -28.93 45.03
N ASP A 553 1.35 -28.50 45.67
CA ASP A 553 2.55 -28.06 44.95
C ASP A 553 3.23 -29.20 44.18
N MET A 554 3.25 -30.42 44.74
CA MET A 554 3.73 -31.61 44.03
C MET A 554 2.83 -31.92 42.81
N ALA A 555 1.52 -31.78 42.95
CA ALA A 555 0.59 -31.95 41.83
C ALA A 555 0.85 -30.92 40.73
N ARG A 556 1.08 -29.64 41.09
CA ARG A 556 1.44 -28.57 40.13
C ARG A 556 2.72 -28.89 39.35
N LEU A 557 3.76 -29.39 40.03
CA LEU A 557 5.02 -29.75 39.37
C LEU A 557 4.82 -30.83 38.31
N VAL A 558 4.06 -31.87 38.65
CA VAL A 558 3.80 -32.98 37.71
C VAL A 558 2.92 -32.52 36.55
N MET A 559 1.86 -31.74 36.82
CA MET A 559 1.01 -31.16 35.77
C MET A 559 1.82 -30.27 34.82
N LYS A 560 2.68 -29.40 35.36
CA LYS A 560 3.57 -28.53 34.58
C LYS A 560 4.54 -29.34 33.74
N PHE A 561 5.18 -30.36 34.30
CA PHE A 561 6.13 -31.22 33.58
C PHE A 561 5.45 -31.93 32.40
N THR A 562 4.32 -32.59 32.66
CA THR A 562 3.57 -33.34 31.64
C THR A 562 3.03 -32.43 30.55
N THR A 563 2.49 -31.25 30.90
CA THR A 563 2.01 -30.28 29.89
C THR A 563 3.17 -29.68 29.09
N GLY A 564 4.31 -29.43 29.74
CA GLY A 564 5.55 -29.03 29.08
C GLY A 564 6.05 -30.09 28.10
N ALA A 565 5.96 -31.38 28.45
CA ALA A 565 6.30 -32.48 27.55
C ALA A 565 5.44 -32.50 26.29
N ILE A 566 4.12 -32.29 26.44
CA ILE A 566 3.19 -32.18 25.30
C ILE A 566 3.54 -30.98 24.42
N SER A 567 3.82 -29.82 25.03
CA SER A 567 4.21 -28.60 24.32
C SER A 567 5.51 -28.77 23.52
N ALA A 568 6.50 -29.44 24.12
CA ALA A 568 7.78 -29.73 23.47
C ALA A 568 7.61 -30.73 22.32
N LEU A 569 6.82 -31.79 22.53
CA LEU A 569 6.47 -32.76 21.50
C LEU A 569 5.75 -32.10 20.31
N ASP A 570 4.78 -31.20 20.55
CA ASP A 570 4.12 -30.46 19.47
C ASP A 570 5.10 -29.55 18.72
N THR A 571 6.12 -29.00 19.40
CA THR A 571 7.07 -28.05 18.81
C THR A 571 8.11 -28.73 17.93
N ASP A 572 8.73 -29.81 18.42
CA ASP A 572 9.93 -30.42 17.84
C ASP A 572 9.78 -31.93 17.54
N GLY A 573 8.66 -32.53 17.93
CA GLY A 573 8.33 -33.92 17.67
C GLY A 573 7.92 -34.21 16.23
N PRO A 574 7.58 -35.49 15.95
CA PRO A 574 7.14 -35.92 14.63
C PRO A 574 5.85 -35.22 14.19
N ARG A 575 5.69 -35.07 12.87
CA ARG A 575 4.58 -34.33 12.27
C ARG A 575 3.91 -35.16 11.18
N LEU A 576 2.58 -35.06 11.11
CA LEU A 576 1.74 -35.67 10.09
C LEU A 576 1.12 -34.60 9.20
N ASN A 577 1.06 -34.85 7.89
CA ASN A 577 0.38 -33.96 6.95
C ASN A 577 -1.07 -34.41 6.76
N VAL A 578 -2.00 -33.52 7.05
CA VAL A 578 -3.45 -33.74 6.93
C VAL A 578 -4.08 -32.67 6.05
N THR A 579 -5.24 -32.95 5.47
CA THR A 579 -6.00 -31.97 4.68
C THR A 579 -6.91 -31.15 5.60
N GLY A 580 -6.79 -29.83 5.56
CA GLY A 580 -7.56 -28.92 6.42
C GLY A 580 -7.31 -27.45 6.10
N TYR A 581 -7.77 -26.57 6.98
CA TYR A 581 -7.47 -25.13 6.89
C TYR A 581 -6.14 -24.85 7.57
N GLY A 582 -5.09 -24.64 6.76
CA GLY A 582 -3.73 -24.41 7.25
C GLY A 582 -3.28 -22.97 7.11
N PRO A 583 -2.20 -22.59 7.82
CA PRO A 583 -1.58 -21.28 7.66
C PRO A 583 -0.90 -21.17 6.29
N ALA A 584 -1.21 -20.11 5.57
CA ALA A 584 -0.55 -19.69 4.35
C ALA A 584 -0.06 -18.23 4.47
N PRO A 585 0.92 -17.79 3.66
CA PRO A 585 1.46 -16.45 3.80
C PRO A 585 0.38 -15.39 3.52
N ALA A 586 0.12 -14.52 4.50
CA ALA A 586 -0.73 -13.36 4.27
C ALA A 586 0.04 -12.30 3.48
N GLN A 587 -0.63 -11.60 2.56
CA GLN A 587 -0.03 -10.45 1.87
C GLN A 587 -0.39 -9.18 2.62
N ILE A 588 0.59 -8.36 2.96
CA ILE A 588 0.40 -7.09 3.67
C ILE A 588 0.97 -5.93 2.85
N LEU A 589 0.31 -4.78 2.92
CA LEU A 589 0.78 -3.56 2.29
C LEU A 589 1.79 -2.87 3.21
N GLN A 590 3.06 -2.86 2.80
CA GLN A 590 4.10 -2.11 3.48
C GLN A 590 4.32 -0.78 2.76
N VAL A 591 4.01 0.32 3.45
CA VAL A 591 4.17 1.67 2.93
C VAL A 591 5.36 2.34 3.60
N GLN A 592 6.28 2.86 2.80
CA GLN A 592 7.40 3.65 3.30
C GLN A 592 6.94 5.10 3.51
N TRP A 593 6.29 5.34 4.65
CA TRP A 593 5.62 6.62 4.96
C TRP A 593 6.50 7.85 4.81
N LYS A 594 7.81 7.76 5.09
CA LYS A 594 8.76 8.87 4.90
C LYS A 594 8.84 9.30 3.44
N TYR A 595 8.98 8.35 2.52
CA TYR A 595 9.08 8.62 1.09
C TYR A 595 7.69 8.92 0.49
N ALA A 596 6.65 8.20 0.90
CA ALA A 596 5.28 8.45 0.47
C ALA A 596 4.82 9.87 0.84
N ALA A 597 5.05 10.30 2.09
CA ALA A 597 4.70 11.65 2.53
C ALA A 597 5.53 12.73 1.83
N ALA A 598 6.83 12.48 1.59
CA ALA A 598 7.69 13.42 0.87
C ALA A 598 7.22 13.64 -0.58
N VAL A 599 6.82 12.58 -1.28
CA VAL A 599 6.33 12.68 -2.66
C VAL A 599 4.93 13.27 -2.72
N LEU A 600 3.98 12.73 -1.94
CA LEU A 600 2.57 13.16 -1.94
C LEU A 600 2.37 14.58 -1.39
N GLY A 601 3.23 15.02 -0.45
CA GLY A 601 3.26 16.40 0.01
C GLY A 601 4.07 17.31 -0.94
N GLY A 602 5.18 16.81 -1.49
CA GLY A 602 6.08 17.56 -2.35
C GLY A 602 5.43 18.04 -3.65
N ILE A 603 4.61 17.20 -4.30
CA ILE A 603 3.92 17.55 -5.56
C ILE A 603 3.02 18.80 -5.41
N PRO A 604 2.01 18.83 -4.51
CA PRO A 604 1.15 20.00 -4.35
C PRO A 604 1.91 21.22 -3.81
N THR A 605 2.93 21.04 -2.96
CA THR A 605 3.77 22.16 -2.51
C THR A 605 4.56 22.77 -3.65
N ALA A 606 5.22 21.95 -4.48
CA ALA A 606 5.96 22.42 -5.65
C ALA A 606 5.04 23.12 -6.65
N GLN A 607 3.86 22.55 -6.92
CA GLN A 607 2.85 23.18 -7.77
C GLN A 607 2.38 24.53 -7.20
N ALA A 608 2.15 24.64 -5.89
CA ALA A 608 1.78 25.90 -5.25
C ALA A 608 2.86 26.97 -5.37
N VAL A 609 4.13 26.59 -5.20
CA VAL A 609 5.28 27.50 -5.35
C VAL A 609 5.39 27.99 -6.79
N VAL A 610 5.24 27.09 -7.77
CA VAL A 610 5.23 27.47 -9.19
C VAL A 610 4.05 28.40 -9.49
N LEU A 611 2.86 28.08 -9.00
CA LEU A 611 1.67 28.92 -9.14
C LEU A 611 1.92 30.33 -8.58
N LEU A 612 2.44 30.42 -7.35
CA LEU A 612 2.73 31.71 -6.71
C LEU A 612 3.76 32.51 -7.52
N ALA A 613 4.83 31.86 -7.99
CA ALA A 613 5.85 32.48 -8.82
C ALA A 613 5.27 32.99 -10.15
N VAL A 614 4.45 32.18 -10.82
CA VAL A 614 3.75 32.52 -12.07
C VAL A 614 2.83 33.72 -11.86
N VAL A 615 2.02 33.73 -10.81
CA VAL A 615 1.09 34.84 -10.52
C VAL A 615 1.85 36.13 -10.24
N LEU A 616 2.92 36.09 -9.43
CA LEU A 616 3.75 37.26 -9.14
C LEU A 616 4.47 37.80 -10.37
N PHE A 617 4.87 36.90 -11.28
CA PHE A 617 5.54 37.25 -12.53
C PHE A 617 4.56 37.80 -13.58
N ALA A 618 3.48 37.08 -13.85
CA ALA A 618 2.48 37.38 -14.88
C ALA A 618 1.69 38.67 -14.58
N ASN A 619 1.45 39.00 -13.30
CA ASN A 619 0.73 40.21 -12.87
C ASN A 619 1.36 41.54 -13.35
N LYS A 620 2.61 41.52 -13.83
CA LYS A 620 3.28 42.70 -14.37
C LYS A 620 2.87 43.01 -15.83
N ALA A 621 2.16 42.13 -16.52
CA ALA A 621 1.71 42.34 -17.90
C ALA A 621 0.20 42.08 -18.05
N ILE A 622 -0.41 42.72 -19.04
CA ILE A 622 -1.79 42.47 -19.44
C ILE A 622 -1.83 41.10 -20.11
N ILE A 623 -2.48 40.14 -19.48
CA ILE A 623 -2.74 38.83 -20.07
C ILE A 623 -3.92 39.00 -21.01
N LYS A 624 -3.73 38.58 -22.26
CA LYS A 624 -4.73 38.64 -23.33
C LYS A 624 -5.23 37.24 -23.64
N ASP A 625 -6.46 37.17 -24.14
CA ASP A 625 -7.15 35.92 -24.39
C ASP A 625 -6.44 35.08 -25.46
N THR A 626 -6.46 33.76 -25.27
CA THR A 626 -5.82 32.75 -26.14
C THR A 626 -6.61 32.48 -27.41
N SER A 627 -7.80 33.05 -27.58
CA SER A 627 -8.58 32.87 -28.80
C SER A 627 -7.83 33.31 -30.06
N HIS A 628 -7.95 32.52 -31.12
CA HIS A 628 -7.25 32.76 -32.39
C HIS A 628 -7.60 34.14 -32.99
N LEU A 629 -8.83 34.61 -32.81
CA LEU A 629 -9.27 35.93 -33.28
C LEU A 629 -8.64 37.08 -32.47
N SER A 630 -8.56 36.92 -31.15
CA SER A 630 -7.87 37.87 -30.26
C SER A 630 -6.38 37.97 -30.62
N MET A 631 -5.75 36.82 -30.90
CA MET A 631 -4.35 36.76 -31.29
C MET A 631 -4.08 37.34 -32.68
N ALA A 632 -4.92 37.02 -33.66
CA ALA A 632 -4.86 37.61 -35.00
C ALA A 632 -4.95 39.13 -34.95
N ARG A 633 -5.83 39.67 -34.09
CA ARG A 633 -5.93 41.13 -33.89
C ARG A 633 -4.67 41.73 -33.28
N LEU A 634 -3.94 40.99 -32.43
CA LEU A 634 -2.67 41.44 -31.87
C LEU A 634 -1.53 41.42 -32.89
N LEU A 635 -1.51 40.39 -33.74
CA LEU A 635 -0.48 40.18 -34.74
C LEU A 635 -0.65 41.07 -35.99
N ARG A 636 -1.79 41.74 -36.12
CA ARG A 636 -2.13 42.61 -37.26
C ARG A 636 -1.00 43.56 -37.69
N PRO A 637 -0.29 44.31 -36.83
CA PRO A 637 0.77 45.21 -37.29
C PRO A 637 1.98 44.50 -37.91
N ILE A 638 2.20 43.22 -37.58
CA ILE A 638 3.25 42.40 -38.22
C ILE A 638 2.75 41.95 -39.60
N VAL A 639 1.50 41.49 -39.67
CA VAL A 639 0.89 40.99 -40.91
C VAL A 639 0.67 42.12 -41.93
N ASP A 640 0.26 43.31 -41.48
CA ASP A 640 0.06 44.48 -42.34
C ASP A 640 1.35 44.91 -43.05
N LYS A 641 2.54 44.62 -42.48
CA LYS A 641 3.85 44.86 -43.13
C LYS A 641 4.17 43.87 -44.26
N LEU A 642 3.50 42.72 -44.30
CA LEU A 642 3.64 41.70 -45.36
C LEU A 642 2.78 42.04 -46.59
N GLY A 643 1.83 42.98 -46.45
CA GLY A 643 0.87 43.36 -47.48
C GLY A 643 -0.09 42.20 -47.83
N ASP A 644 -0.58 42.18 -49.06
CA ASP A 644 -1.51 41.15 -49.55
C ASP A 644 -0.81 39.82 -49.90
N THR A 645 0.47 39.65 -49.56
CA THR A 645 1.29 38.48 -49.93
C THR A 645 1.52 37.55 -48.74
N GLY A 646 1.77 36.26 -49.00
CA GLY A 646 2.27 35.33 -47.97
C GLY A 646 1.23 34.52 -47.19
N CYS A 647 0.02 34.32 -47.71
CA CYS A 647 -1.06 33.60 -47.01
C CYS A 647 -0.78 32.13 -46.65
N LEU A 648 0.21 31.49 -47.28
CA LEU A 648 0.62 30.11 -47.02
C LEU A 648 1.95 30.00 -46.26
N LEU A 649 2.57 31.13 -45.92
CA LEU A 649 3.87 31.11 -45.26
C LEU A 649 3.72 30.69 -43.80
N THR A 650 4.63 29.85 -43.34
CA THR A 650 4.79 29.54 -41.92
C THR A 650 5.36 30.75 -41.18
N GLY A 651 5.14 30.86 -39.87
CA GLY A 651 5.62 32.03 -39.13
C GLY A 651 7.16 32.19 -39.13
N ASP A 652 7.90 31.07 -39.22
CA ASP A 652 9.35 31.06 -39.43
C ASP A 652 9.74 31.72 -40.78
N GLU A 653 9.00 31.42 -41.86
CA GLU A 653 9.22 31.99 -43.20
C GLU A 653 8.77 33.46 -43.28
N ILE A 654 7.68 33.82 -42.59
CA ILE A 654 7.23 35.22 -42.46
C ILE A 654 8.30 36.05 -41.75
N ALA A 655 8.90 35.51 -40.68
CA ALA A 655 9.99 36.16 -39.97
C ALA A 655 11.23 36.36 -40.83
N GLU A 656 11.60 35.37 -41.64
CA GLU A 656 12.72 35.47 -42.56
C GLU A 656 12.46 36.52 -43.66
N ARG A 657 11.24 36.54 -44.24
CA ARG A 657 10.83 37.52 -45.26
C ARG A 657 10.81 38.95 -44.75
N LEU A 658 10.46 39.16 -43.49
CA LEU A 658 10.46 40.49 -42.85
C LEU A 658 11.84 40.87 -42.28
N GLY A 659 12.90 40.10 -42.53
CA GLY A 659 14.26 40.41 -42.07
C GLY A 659 14.49 40.20 -40.56
N ASN A 660 13.62 39.41 -39.91
CA ASN A 660 13.67 39.02 -38.49
C ASN A 660 13.94 40.19 -37.53
N TYR A 661 13.26 41.32 -37.74
CA TYR A 661 13.37 42.50 -36.89
C TYR A 661 12.86 42.22 -35.47
N ARG A 662 13.26 43.07 -34.51
CA ARG A 662 12.99 42.84 -33.09
C ARG A 662 11.73 43.56 -32.62
N VAL A 663 10.85 42.83 -31.95
CA VAL A 663 9.54 43.31 -31.46
C VAL A 663 9.36 43.09 -29.96
N ILE A 664 8.50 43.89 -29.33
CA ILE A 664 8.11 43.74 -27.92
C ILE A 664 6.59 43.89 -27.75
N TYR A 665 6.01 43.13 -26.82
CA TYR A 665 4.60 43.31 -26.42
C TYR A 665 4.47 44.49 -25.45
N GLY A 666 3.73 45.54 -25.83
CA GLY A 666 3.73 46.81 -25.12
C GLY A 666 2.43 47.59 -25.20
N VAL A 667 2.47 48.82 -24.68
CA VAL A 667 1.33 49.74 -24.63
C VAL A 667 1.70 51.05 -25.32
N ARG A 668 0.86 51.51 -26.24
CA ARG A 668 0.93 52.84 -26.89
C ARG A 668 0.02 53.81 -26.14
N GLY A 669 0.52 55.02 -25.86
CA GLY A 669 -0.25 56.10 -25.23
C GLY A 669 -0.98 56.99 -26.25
N SER A 670 -2.02 57.71 -25.82
CA SER A 670 -2.83 58.59 -26.68
C SER A 670 -2.26 60.02 -26.85
N GLY A 671 -1.06 60.33 -26.33
CA GLY A 671 -0.49 61.68 -26.36
C GLY A 671 1.02 61.69 -26.58
N ARG A 672 1.47 62.60 -27.47
CA ARG A 672 2.86 62.92 -27.91
C ARG A 672 3.74 61.71 -28.27
N GLN A 673 4.05 61.58 -29.58
CA GLN A 673 5.06 60.68 -30.11
C GLN A 673 6.38 60.77 -29.33
N GLY A 674 6.89 59.63 -28.86
CA GLY A 674 8.25 59.49 -28.35
C GLY A 674 8.43 59.26 -26.85
N VAL A 675 7.36 59.23 -26.03
CA VAL A 675 7.48 58.97 -24.58
C VAL A 675 6.64 57.77 -24.16
N PRO A 676 7.21 56.76 -23.45
CA PRO A 676 6.44 55.67 -22.88
C PRO A 676 5.39 56.21 -21.90
N PRO A 677 4.16 55.66 -21.86
CA PRO A 677 3.15 56.12 -20.90
C PRO A 677 3.64 55.90 -19.46
N VAL A 678 3.78 57.00 -18.70
CA VAL A 678 4.10 57.01 -17.26
C VAL A 678 2.87 57.49 -16.51
N GLY A 679 2.23 56.61 -15.74
CA GLY A 679 1.07 56.99 -14.94
C GLY A 679 0.60 55.87 -14.01
N VAL A 680 0.39 56.23 -12.74
CA VAL A 680 -0.35 55.44 -11.75
C VAL A 680 -1.63 56.24 -11.48
N GLY A 681 -2.69 55.96 -12.23
CA GLY A 681 -3.93 56.72 -12.13
C GLY A 681 -4.89 56.51 -13.30
N ASP A 682 -6.16 56.83 -13.08
CA ASP A 682 -7.20 56.91 -14.11
C ASP A 682 -7.08 58.29 -14.78
N ASP A 683 -6.07 58.46 -15.63
CA ASP A 683 -5.75 59.72 -16.32
C ASP A 683 -6.82 60.09 -17.37
N GLY A 684 -7.90 59.30 -17.50
CA GLY A 684 -8.92 59.41 -18.55
C GLY A 684 -8.43 59.02 -19.95
N THR A 685 -7.13 58.83 -20.16
CA THR A 685 -6.54 58.45 -21.45
C THR A 685 -6.80 56.98 -21.77
N ILE A 686 -7.34 56.72 -22.97
CA ILE A 686 -7.51 55.37 -23.50
C ILE A 686 -6.18 54.94 -24.13
N ARG A 687 -5.61 53.84 -23.65
CA ARG A 687 -4.32 53.31 -24.12
C ARG A 687 -4.52 52.13 -25.07
N HIS A 688 -3.56 51.88 -25.96
CA HIS A 688 -3.65 50.77 -26.93
C HIS A 688 -2.61 49.69 -26.64
N VAL A 689 -3.03 48.42 -26.54
CA VAL A 689 -2.11 47.28 -26.39
C VAL A 689 -1.71 46.78 -27.77
N ASP A 690 -0.41 46.76 -28.06
CA ASP A 690 0.09 46.43 -29.39
C ASP A 690 1.50 45.81 -29.36
N ILE A 691 1.93 45.31 -30.52
CA ILE A 691 3.31 44.90 -30.77
C ILE A 691 4.09 46.12 -31.28
N ILE A 692 5.20 46.42 -30.62
CA ILE A 692 6.02 47.62 -30.88
C ILE A 692 7.34 47.18 -31.49
N ASP A 693 7.72 47.83 -32.59
CA ASP A 693 9.01 47.65 -33.26
C ASP A 693 10.15 48.29 -32.44
N GLU A 694 11.35 47.72 -32.48
CA GLU A 694 12.53 48.33 -31.86
C GLU A 694 12.85 49.69 -32.47
N ALA A 695 12.61 49.87 -33.77
CA ALA A 695 12.84 51.14 -34.46
C ALA A 695 12.00 52.30 -33.89
N GLU A 696 10.83 52.01 -33.30
CA GLU A 696 9.94 53.03 -32.73
C GLU A 696 10.42 53.50 -31.33
N GLY A 697 11.23 52.70 -30.63
CA GLY A 697 11.77 53.07 -29.31
C GLY A 697 10.73 53.20 -28.17
N LEU A 698 9.44 52.96 -28.44
CA LEU A 698 8.32 53.12 -27.49
C LEU A 698 8.13 51.92 -26.54
N GLY A 699 9.00 50.93 -26.61
CA GLY A 699 8.89 49.69 -25.85
C GLY A 699 9.05 49.90 -24.35
N TYR A 700 8.08 49.43 -23.59
CA TYR A 700 8.08 49.51 -22.13
C TYR A 700 9.04 48.45 -21.54
N ARG A 701 10.33 48.81 -21.37
CA ARG A 701 11.40 47.87 -20.97
C ARG A 701 11.51 47.60 -19.46
N ARG A 702 11.03 48.49 -18.59
CA ARG A 702 11.20 48.38 -17.12
C ARG A 702 9.95 48.84 -16.36
N GLY A 703 9.21 47.89 -15.79
CA GLY A 703 8.05 48.14 -14.93
C GLY A 703 6.93 47.11 -15.14
N GLY A 704 5.78 47.32 -14.50
CA GLY A 704 4.53 46.66 -14.91
C GLY A 704 3.74 47.54 -15.87
N MET A 705 2.89 46.96 -16.72
CA MET A 705 1.99 47.73 -17.59
C MET A 705 1.04 48.62 -16.77
N PRO A 706 0.76 49.87 -17.20
CA PRO A 706 0.03 50.84 -16.36
C PRO A 706 -1.44 50.44 -16.18
N GLU A 707 -2.03 50.80 -15.03
CA GLU A 707 -3.48 50.58 -14.78
C GLU A 707 -4.30 51.65 -15.53
N GLY A 708 -5.48 51.31 -16.04
CA GLY A 708 -6.33 52.26 -16.78
C GLY A 708 -7.22 51.63 -17.85
N ARG A 709 -7.82 52.48 -18.70
CA ARG A 709 -8.70 52.08 -19.80
C ARG A 709 -7.91 51.75 -21.07
N TYR A 710 -8.28 50.66 -21.73
CA TYR A 710 -7.65 50.18 -22.96
C TYR A 710 -8.69 49.95 -24.06
N ASP A 711 -8.37 50.36 -25.29
CA ASP A 711 -9.17 50.13 -26.52
C ASP A 711 -8.27 50.10 -27.78
N GLY A 712 -8.88 50.00 -28.96
CA GLY A 712 -8.22 50.20 -30.27
C GLY A 712 -7.76 51.64 -30.52
N LEU A 713 -6.83 51.83 -31.47
CA LEU A 713 -6.48 53.16 -31.97
C LEU A 713 -7.73 53.85 -32.54
N HIS A 714 -8.20 54.92 -31.91
CA HIS A 714 -9.07 55.88 -32.58
C HIS A 714 -8.20 56.79 -33.45
N PRO A 715 -8.51 56.94 -34.75
CA PRO A 715 -7.89 58.02 -35.52
C PRO A 715 -8.24 59.34 -34.81
N ALA A 716 -7.23 60.19 -34.59
CA ALA A 716 -7.46 61.55 -34.13
C ALA A 716 -8.49 62.21 -35.07
N PRO A 717 -9.43 63.03 -34.57
CA PRO A 717 -10.29 63.80 -35.45
C PRO A 717 -9.38 64.66 -36.34
N CYS A 718 -9.30 64.31 -37.63
CA CYS A 718 -8.81 65.25 -38.62
C CYS A 718 -9.77 66.44 -38.56
N GLY A 719 -9.21 67.61 -38.28
CA GLY A 719 -9.95 68.86 -38.36
C GLY A 719 -10.61 68.99 -39.73
N ASP A 720 -11.86 69.45 -39.70
CA ASP A 720 -12.51 70.22 -40.76
C ASP A 720 -12.57 69.60 -42.16
N GLU A 721 -13.24 68.46 -42.33
CA GLU A 721 -13.78 68.10 -43.66
C GLU A 721 -15.15 67.38 -43.67
N GLN A 722 -15.70 67.00 -42.51
CA GLN A 722 -17.04 66.35 -42.45
C GLN A 722 -18.22 67.33 -42.40
N ALA A 723 -18.00 68.64 -42.18
CA ALA A 723 -19.06 69.64 -42.19
C ALA A 723 -19.50 70.11 -43.59
N ARG A 724 -18.82 69.69 -44.67
CA ARG A 724 -19.14 70.12 -46.04
C ARG A 724 -19.91 69.11 -46.88
N LEU A 725 -20.02 67.85 -46.44
CA LEU A 725 -20.73 66.80 -47.19
C LEU A 725 -22.17 66.58 -46.74
N LEU A 726 -22.62 67.18 -45.63
CA LEU A 726 -23.98 67.02 -45.10
C LEU A 726 -24.96 68.14 -45.48
N VAL A 727 -24.59 69.06 -46.36
CA VAL A 727 -25.46 70.17 -46.81
C VAL A 727 -26.10 69.91 -48.20
N ARG A 728 -25.75 68.82 -48.91
CA ARG A 728 -26.14 68.69 -50.33
C ARG A 728 -27.30 67.75 -50.68
N GLU A 729 -27.86 66.96 -49.78
CA GLU A 729 -29.02 66.13 -50.15
C GLU A 729 -30.09 66.14 -49.07
N GLN A 730 -30.97 67.14 -49.16
CA GLN A 730 -32.27 67.17 -48.52
C GLN A 730 -33.27 67.57 -49.60
N GLU A 731 -34.00 66.60 -50.15
CA GLU A 731 -35.46 66.63 -50.38
C GLU A 731 -35.96 65.31 -51.01
N PRO A 732 -37.25 64.96 -50.81
CA PRO A 732 -37.67 63.59 -50.52
C PRO A 732 -38.63 62.99 -51.57
N SER A 733 -38.92 61.70 -51.46
CA SER A 733 -40.09 61.08 -52.09
C SER A 733 -40.66 59.98 -51.19
N ALA A 734 -41.97 60.05 -51.04
CA ALA A 734 -42.83 59.29 -50.15
C ALA A 734 -42.85 57.76 -50.45
N GLU A 735 -43.28 56.95 -49.48
CA GLU A 735 -44.68 56.49 -49.36
C GLU A 735 -44.82 55.07 -48.73
N VAL A 736 -45.96 54.85 -48.06
CA VAL A 736 -46.66 53.56 -47.77
C VAL A 736 -46.34 52.77 -46.46
N ASP A 737 -47.19 53.07 -45.47
CA ASP A 737 -48.06 52.20 -44.64
C ASP A 737 -47.56 51.05 -43.72
N ARG A 738 -47.92 51.24 -42.42
CA ARG A 738 -48.66 50.36 -41.46
C ARG A 738 -48.07 48.99 -41.01
N PRO A 739 -48.31 48.56 -39.74
CA PRO A 739 -49.65 48.46 -39.14
C PRO A 739 -49.85 48.91 -37.68
N GLN A 740 -51.13 49.12 -37.38
CA GLN A 740 -51.76 49.32 -36.06
C GLN A 740 -51.83 48.01 -35.26
N GLY A 741 -51.89 48.14 -33.93
CA GLY A 741 -52.44 47.10 -33.06
C GLY A 741 -51.86 47.10 -31.65
N GLN A 742 -52.13 48.14 -30.86
CA GLN A 742 -51.81 48.18 -29.43
C GLN A 742 -53.11 48.32 -28.66
N ASP A 743 -53.49 47.27 -27.92
CA ASP A 743 -54.58 47.31 -26.96
C ASP A 743 -54.13 48.00 -25.67
N ARG A 744 -55.09 48.75 -25.14
CA ARG A 744 -54.97 49.90 -24.26
C ARG A 744 -55.72 49.60 -22.98
N TRP A 745 -55.07 49.56 -21.82
CA TRP A 745 -55.75 49.90 -20.55
C TRP A 745 -54.80 50.69 -19.64
N SER A 746 -55.27 51.91 -19.34
CA SER A 746 -54.61 52.96 -18.60
C SER A 746 -55.07 52.99 -17.14
N HIS A 747 -54.09 53.13 -16.22
CA HIS A 747 -54.03 54.01 -15.03
C HIS A 747 -55.22 54.13 -14.05
N PRO A 748 -54.94 54.25 -12.73
CA PRO A 748 -54.46 55.54 -12.22
C PRO A 748 -53.37 55.52 -11.14
N ASP A 749 -52.65 56.64 -11.09
CA ASP A 749 -51.76 57.14 -10.05
C ASP A 749 -52.31 57.03 -8.62
N ARG A 750 -51.44 56.70 -7.64
CA ARG A 750 -51.05 57.69 -6.60
C ARG A 750 -49.92 57.20 -5.68
N LYS A 751 -48.97 58.12 -5.51
CA LYS A 751 -47.88 58.22 -4.52
C LYS A 751 -48.25 57.78 -3.08
N GLY A 752 -47.29 57.17 -2.38
CA GLY A 752 -47.17 57.34 -0.92
C GLY A 752 -46.42 56.27 -0.15
N ARG A 753 -45.11 56.49 0.06
CA ARG A 753 -44.27 56.13 1.23
C ARG A 753 -44.83 55.16 2.30
N ARG A 754 -44.06 54.12 2.63
CA ARG A 754 -43.45 53.85 3.97
C ARG A 754 -42.53 52.61 3.92
N MET A 755 -41.26 52.79 4.34
CA MET A 755 -40.61 52.10 5.48
C MET A 755 -40.57 50.57 5.37
N SER A 756 -39.44 49.99 4.93
CA SER A 756 -38.32 49.49 5.77
C SER A 756 -38.61 48.10 6.37
N VAL A 757 -37.89 47.09 5.90
CA VAL A 757 -36.82 46.34 6.62
C VAL A 757 -35.80 45.91 5.58
#